data_AF-S3D704-F1
#
_entry.id   AF-S3D704-F1
#
_cell.length_a   1.000
_cell.length_b   1.000
_cell.length_c   1.000
_cell.angle_alpha   90.00
_cell.angle_beta   90.00
_cell.angle_gamma   90.00
#
_symmetry.space_group_name_H-M   'P 1'
#
loop_
_entity.id
_entity.type
_entity.pdbx_description
1 polymer ?
#
loop_
_entity_poly.entity_id
_entity_poly.type
_entity_poly.pdbx_seq_one_letter_code
_entity_poly.pdbx_strand_id
1 'polypeptide(L)'
;MSDHHPRLPHLHSDHADDLEDDATADGRNPYASANRWRHQESSAFARHAAASANQPRDEEGPRGDVKDLTEFLNRSRISPEEGAAAGAAGGNAAAPGGSSDSTAGRFRPIVVPQAVDAAASAPAFTADGQVKPVASDNKDIIVGPLLNYRRTEGNIWIGSALVVTRGGGKSVPFVPTAVLGPASGSASNGSAGASGSREAQGVCLYSDPRNTFWRFDLAVPMGQTESRWQYTFPGLRFESETKPRTSYFSVPAASEAMRILFFSCNGFSVGTDEDAWSGPALWNDVARIHTKTPFHVMIGGGDQIYNDSIRVFGPLREWTAIGNPKKRHEYRFTEKLRKECDDYYLDNYIKWYSTEPFASANGQIPQLNIWDDHDIIDGFGSYVDEFMRCDVFRGIGGTAHKYYMLFQHHLPPPPSTYTSDAPQAGHADGVDPAQLVDTYVAPAMIESSYIIGSKPGPYVAEHSHNMYCQLGARMAFVGIDARTERTRHQVNYPETYDQIFTRLSGEFKAAAAAGQPIKHLILLLGVPIAYPRLTWLENIFSSPLMGPVKFMNRRFGLGGGFFNYFDGSVDLLDDLDDHYTARTHKKERNWFIERLQALSAEHSVRITILGGDVHLAAIGRFYANPDLKIATENDYRFMINVVSSAITNKPPPAAVANLLARRNKIHHLNSSTDETLFKIFNKDPGTSNKTANHNQVTMPSRNFAIITENSPNNADHEERSRPLTLAPDGPGARPTSRGSSRFGRRSLSRRRDNGATSATDASANGSVAPGSRAGSSGGKSGNGRDGHYALHAGEEGAGTEHKAAGELHGMANDGSLDVRLCVEIDQHDPEGKTEPYGLTIPLLDYTGPPPIPKMPHHFRHSRPNTGQRSTTTASS
;
A
#
# COMPACT_ATOMS: atom_id res chain seq x y z
N MET A 1 -66.70 0.56 -11.88
CA MET A 1 -67.60 -0.42 -12.52
C MET A 1 -66.75 -1.43 -13.26
N SER A 2 -66.57 -2.59 -12.62
CA SER A 2 -66.65 -3.96 -13.17
C SER A 2 -66.17 -4.28 -14.61
N ASP A 3 -65.10 -5.09 -14.66
CA ASP A 3 -65.00 -6.47 -15.19
C ASP A 3 -65.29 -6.90 -16.65
N HIS A 4 -64.27 -7.62 -17.17
CA HIS A 4 -64.24 -8.96 -17.80
C HIS A 4 -64.33 -9.22 -19.33
N HIS A 5 -63.27 -9.94 -19.79
CA HIS A 5 -63.02 -10.97 -20.83
C HIS A 5 -64.21 -11.70 -21.53
N PRO A 6 -64.06 -12.40 -22.71
CA PRO A 6 -63.33 -13.72 -22.81
C PRO A 6 -62.85 -14.32 -24.20
N ARG A 7 -62.01 -15.40 -24.12
CA ARG A 7 -61.93 -16.76 -24.83
C ARG A 7 -61.46 -17.06 -26.31
N LEU A 8 -60.38 -17.88 -26.42
CA LEU A 8 -60.05 -19.21 -27.09
C LEU A 8 -60.69 -19.72 -28.43
N PRO A 9 -60.03 -20.60 -29.27
CA PRO A 9 -59.90 -22.09 -29.09
C PRO A 9 -58.67 -22.85 -29.74
N HIS A 10 -58.75 -24.20 -29.85
CA HIS A 10 -57.75 -25.32 -29.80
C HIS A 10 -57.48 -26.19 -31.10
N LEU A 11 -56.36 -26.98 -31.09
CA LEU A 11 -56.13 -28.46 -31.40
C LEU A 11 -55.82 -29.12 -32.80
N HIS A 12 -55.02 -30.23 -32.71
CA HIS A 12 -54.74 -31.44 -33.57
C HIS A 12 -53.56 -31.46 -34.61
N SER A 13 -52.82 -32.56 -34.94
CA SER A 13 -52.47 -33.91 -34.39
C SER A 13 -51.50 -34.72 -35.33
N ASP A 14 -50.93 -35.85 -34.82
CA ASP A 14 -50.50 -37.13 -35.50
C ASP A 14 -49.09 -37.30 -36.16
N HIS A 15 -48.34 -38.43 -36.17
CA HIS A 15 -48.33 -39.78 -35.49
C HIS A 15 -47.05 -40.62 -35.89
N ALA A 16 -46.68 -41.61 -35.04
CA ALA A 16 -46.16 -42.99 -35.31
C ALA A 16 -44.64 -43.37 -35.27
N ASP A 17 -44.18 -43.84 -34.10
CA ASP A 17 -43.83 -45.23 -33.65
C ASP A 17 -43.00 -46.25 -34.49
N ASP A 18 -41.97 -46.89 -33.89
CA ASP A 18 -42.08 -48.26 -33.28
C ASP A 18 -40.78 -48.86 -32.64
N LEU A 19 -40.92 -49.22 -31.35
CA LEU A 19 -40.55 -50.48 -30.61
C LEU A 19 -39.13 -50.82 -30.07
N GLU A 20 -39.02 -50.74 -28.72
CA GLU A 20 -39.03 -51.87 -27.71
C GLU A 20 -37.89 -51.98 -26.65
N ASP A 21 -38.31 -51.72 -25.39
CA ASP A 21 -38.14 -52.43 -24.10
C ASP A 21 -36.80 -52.65 -23.33
N ASP A 22 -36.68 -51.87 -22.23
CA ASP A 22 -36.80 -52.28 -20.80
C ASP A 22 -35.58 -52.21 -19.84
N ALA A 23 -35.90 -51.70 -18.63
CA ALA A 23 -35.28 -51.85 -17.31
C ALA A 23 -34.09 -50.96 -16.83
N THR A 24 -34.43 -50.11 -15.84
CA THR A 24 -33.75 -49.78 -14.55
C THR A 24 -33.36 -48.32 -14.24
N ALA A 25 -33.57 -48.01 -12.96
CA ALA A 25 -33.56 -46.72 -12.27
C ALA A 25 -32.18 -46.09 -12.02
N ASP A 26 -32.26 -44.82 -11.60
CA ASP A 26 -31.33 -43.99 -10.80
C ASP A 26 -30.23 -43.14 -11.49
N GLY A 27 -30.32 -41.82 -11.27
CA GLY A 27 -29.29 -41.17 -10.45
C GLY A 27 -28.44 -40.02 -11.05
N ARG A 28 -28.93 -38.79 -10.86
CA ARG A 28 -28.21 -37.55 -10.43
C ARG A 28 -27.09 -36.91 -11.29
N ASN A 29 -27.29 -35.59 -11.46
CA ASN A 29 -26.32 -34.55 -11.82
C ASN A 29 -25.15 -34.49 -10.80
N PRO A 30 -23.88 -34.61 -11.24
CA PRO A 30 -22.70 -34.64 -10.35
C PRO A 30 -22.19 -33.27 -9.87
N TYR A 31 -22.86 -32.16 -10.19
CA TYR A 31 -22.43 -30.80 -9.79
C TYR A 31 -23.46 -30.02 -8.95
N ALA A 32 -24.48 -30.68 -8.41
CA ALA A 32 -25.40 -30.07 -7.46
C ALA A 32 -24.86 -30.21 -6.03
N SER A 33 -24.26 -29.14 -5.49
CA SER A 33 -23.84 -29.13 -4.09
C SER A 33 -25.06 -29.21 -3.16
N ALA A 34 -25.09 -30.24 -2.32
CA ALA A 34 -26.07 -30.41 -1.26
C ALA A 34 -25.61 -29.63 -0.01
N ASN A 35 -26.18 -28.46 0.24
CA ASN A 35 -26.22 -27.87 1.57
C ASN A 35 -27.54 -27.10 1.75
N ARG A 36 -28.47 -27.74 2.49
CA ARG A 36 -29.69 -27.12 3.02
C ARG A 36 -29.32 -26.32 4.27
N TRP A 37 -29.24 -25.00 4.19
CA TRP A 37 -29.62 -24.05 5.25
C TRP A 37 -29.82 -22.66 4.60
N ARG A 38 -31.00 -22.45 4.03
CA ARG A 38 -31.55 -21.13 3.70
C ARG A 38 -32.46 -20.71 4.85
N HIS A 39 -32.21 -19.56 5.44
CA HIS A 39 -33.24 -18.77 6.12
C HIS A 39 -33.00 -17.29 5.82
N GLN A 40 -33.50 -16.85 4.66
CA GLN A 40 -34.22 -15.58 4.60
C GLN A 40 -35.68 -15.90 4.97
N GLU A 41 -36.33 -14.95 5.66
CA GLU A 41 -37.71 -15.01 6.17
C GLU A 41 -37.90 -15.72 7.51
N SER A 42 -37.59 -15.02 8.61
CA SER A 42 -38.19 -15.31 9.90
C SER A 42 -39.25 -14.25 10.26
N SER A 43 -40.42 -14.71 10.69
CA SER A 43 -41.55 -13.91 11.17
C SER A 43 -41.25 -13.09 12.43
N ALA A 44 -40.05 -13.25 13.01
CA ALA A 44 -39.53 -12.42 14.09
C ALA A 44 -39.06 -11.03 13.62
N PHE A 45 -38.53 -10.92 12.39
CA PHE A 45 -38.09 -9.63 11.82
C PHE A 45 -39.26 -8.69 11.53
N ALA A 46 -40.37 -9.22 11.01
CA ALA A 46 -41.60 -8.45 10.77
C ALA A 46 -42.23 -7.91 12.08
N ARG A 47 -42.09 -8.65 13.20
CA ARG A 47 -42.59 -8.22 14.51
C ARG A 47 -41.71 -7.15 15.16
N HIS A 48 -40.39 -7.20 14.95
CA HIS A 48 -39.46 -6.18 15.43
C HIS A 48 -39.58 -4.86 14.65
N ALA A 49 -39.82 -4.92 13.34
CA ALA A 49 -40.06 -3.74 12.50
C ALA A 49 -41.36 -3.00 12.89
N ALA A 50 -42.38 -3.72 13.35
CA ALA A 50 -43.64 -3.13 13.80
C ALA A 50 -43.58 -2.52 15.22
N ALA A 51 -42.72 -3.03 16.10
CA ALA A 51 -42.60 -2.55 17.49
C ALA A 51 -41.75 -1.26 17.63
N SER A 52 -40.99 -0.89 16.60
CA SER A 52 -40.07 0.26 16.63
C SER A 52 -40.72 1.59 16.20
N ALA A 53 -42.03 1.60 15.91
CA ALA A 53 -42.73 2.75 15.35
C ALA A 53 -43.38 3.69 16.40
N ASN A 54 -43.29 3.41 17.71
CA ASN A 54 -43.88 4.25 18.74
C ASN A 54 -43.05 4.26 20.03
N GLN A 55 -42.06 5.14 20.13
CA GLN A 55 -41.67 5.76 21.41
C GLN A 55 -40.72 6.97 21.19
N PRO A 56 -40.97 8.12 21.85
CA PRO A 56 -40.17 9.33 21.67
C PRO A 56 -38.83 9.27 22.43
N ARG A 57 -37.83 9.93 21.85
CA ARG A 57 -36.45 10.10 22.38
C ARG A 57 -36.41 11.23 23.41
N ASP A 58 -35.76 10.98 24.54
CA ASP A 58 -35.29 12.01 25.47
C ASP A 58 -33.76 11.97 25.65
N GLU A 59 -33.26 13.10 26.13
CA GLU A 59 -31.95 13.74 25.92
C GLU A 59 -30.74 13.22 26.74
N GLU A 60 -29.60 13.87 26.44
CA GLU A 60 -28.19 13.66 26.78
C GLU A 60 -27.80 13.38 28.26
N GLY A 61 -26.71 12.62 28.42
CA GLY A 61 -25.95 12.52 29.68
C GLY A 61 -24.50 12.02 29.45
N PRO A 62 -23.47 12.54 30.16
CA PRO A 62 -22.07 12.39 29.75
C PRO A 62 -21.36 11.26 30.50
N ARG A 63 -21.48 10.00 30.07
CA ARG A 63 -20.52 8.92 30.34
C ARG A 63 -20.59 7.90 29.20
N GLY A 64 -19.46 7.65 28.55
CA GLY A 64 -19.37 6.74 27.40
C GLY A 64 -19.84 5.33 27.78
N ASP A 65 -20.95 4.92 27.18
CA ASP A 65 -21.60 3.65 27.47
C ASP A 65 -20.83 2.49 26.82
N VAL A 66 -20.43 1.50 27.63
CA VAL A 66 -19.70 0.28 27.23
C VAL A 66 -20.69 -0.81 26.76
N LYS A 67 -21.98 -0.50 26.74
CA LYS A 67 -23.05 -1.43 26.37
C LYS A 67 -22.97 -1.91 24.92
N ASP A 68 -22.64 -1.06 23.95
CA ASP A 68 -22.58 -1.45 22.52
C ASP A 68 -21.61 -2.63 22.27
N LEU A 69 -20.45 -2.62 22.94
CA LEU A 69 -19.45 -3.68 22.80
C LEU A 69 -19.84 -4.94 23.58
N THR A 70 -20.45 -4.76 24.75
CA THR A 70 -20.93 -5.87 25.57
C THR A 70 -22.10 -6.59 24.89
N GLU A 71 -22.97 -5.85 24.21
CA GLU A 71 -24.09 -6.39 23.44
C GLU A 71 -23.60 -7.08 22.15
N PHE A 72 -22.58 -6.52 21.49
CA PHE A 72 -21.90 -7.17 20.36
C PHE A 72 -21.28 -8.53 20.74
N LEU A 73 -20.58 -8.61 21.88
CA LEU A 73 -19.96 -9.86 22.36
C LEU A 73 -20.98 -10.89 22.86
N ASN A 74 -22.18 -10.46 23.25
CA ASN A 74 -23.23 -11.34 23.77
C ASN A 74 -24.22 -11.81 22.69
N ARG A 75 -24.28 -11.17 21.51
CA ARG A 75 -25.23 -11.53 20.42
C ARG A 75 -24.91 -12.83 19.68
N SER A 76 -23.81 -13.52 19.99
CA SER A 76 -23.49 -14.86 19.48
C SER A 76 -23.71 -15.99 20.49
N ARG A 77 -24.45 -15.73 21.58
CA ARG A 77 -24.86 -16.78 22.54
C ARG A 77 -26.31 -17.20 22.30
N ILE A 78 -26.49 -18.41 21.75
CA ILE A 78 -27.71 -19.20 22.03
C ILE A 78 -27.42 -19.97 23.32
N SER A 79 -28.20 -19.71 24.36
CA SER A 79 -28.17 -20.46 25.62
C SER A 79 -28.81 -21.83 25.43
N PRO A 80 -28.23 -22.93 25.95
CA PRO A 80 -28.82 -24.25 25.86
C PRO A 80 -29.76 -24.48 27.05
N GLU A 81 -31.03 -24.11 26.94
CA GLU A 81 -32.11 -24.60 27.83
C GLU A 81 -33.47 -24.04 27.35
N GLU A 82 -34.01 -24.58 26.25
CA GLU A 82 -35.43 -24.49 25.89
C GLU A 82 -35.72 -25.40 24.67
N GLY A 83 -35.56 -26.71 24.86
CA GLY A 83 -35.74 -27.70 23.78
C GLY A 83 -36.12 -29.10 24.28
N ALA A 84 -36.75 -29.21 25.44
CA ALA A 84 -37.23 -30.49 25.97
C ALA A 84 -38.60 -30.34 26.65
N ALA A 85 -39.67 -30.24 25.86
CA ALA A 85 -41.03 -30.55 26.31
C ALA A 85 -41.97 -30.74 25.10
N ALA A 86 -41.89 -31.90 24.42
CA ALA A 86 -43.02 -32.53 23.74
C ALA A 86 -42.63 -33.93 23.24
N GLY A 87 -43.33 -34.97 23.69
CA GLY A 87 -43.37 -36.27 23.00
C GLY A 87 -42.91 -37.47 23.82
N ALA A 88 -43.64 -37.82 24.87
CA ALA A 88 -43.58 -39.15 25.46
C ALA A 88 -44.41 -40.15 24.62
N ALA A 89 -43.85 -41.31 24.29
CA ALA A 89 -44.52 -42.62 24.33
C ALA A 89 -43.58 -43.77 23.90
N GLY A 90 -43.41 -44.77 24.78
CA GLY A 90 -43.31 -46.18 24.36
C GLY A 90 -41.98 -46.95 24.50
N GLY A 91 -41.76 -47.58 25.67
CA GLY A 91 -41.62 -49.05 25.78
C GLY A 91 -40.25 -49.75 25.65
N ASN A 92 -39.73 -50.21 26.80
CA ASN A 92 -39.08 -51.50 27.12
C ASN A 92 -37.84 -52.03 26.36
N ALA A 93 -36.70 -52.21 27.08
CA ALA A 93 -36.26 -53.49 27.70
C ALA A 93 -34.73 -53.65 27.86
N ALA A 94 -34.32 -54.04 29.09
CA ALA A 94 -33.24 -54.95 29.52
C ALA A 94 -31.73 -54.72 29.18
N ALA A 95 -30.92 -54.74 30.25
CA ALA A 95 -29.46 -55.01 30.31
C ALA A 95 -29.20 -56.56 30.32
N PRO A 96 -27.97 -57.13 30.55
CA PRO A 96 -26.62 -56.58 30.79
C PRO A 96 -25.46 -57.35 30.09
N GLY A 97 -24.18 -57.01 30.36
CA GLY A 97 -23.03 -57.91 30.16
C GLY A 97 -21.77 -57.23 29.61
N GLY A 98 -20.59 -57.60 30.11
CA GLY A 98 -19.30 -56.93 29.84
C GLY A 98 -18.25 -57.79 29.13
N SER A 99 -17.02 -57.26 29.16
CA SER A 99 -15.69 -57.81 28.80
C SER A 99 -15.24 -57.89 27.33
N SER A 100 -14.17 -57.14 27.07
CA SER A 100 -12.92 -57.44 26.34
C SER A 100 -12.93 -57.94 24.88
N ASP A 101 -12.38 -57.06 24.04
CA ASP A 101 -11.30 -57.26 23.06
C ASP A 101 -11.56 -58.09 21.79
N SER A 102 -11.64 -57.39 20.64
CA SER A 102 -10.78 -57.60 19.45
C SER A 102 -11.40 -57.07 18.13
N THR A 103 -10.54 -56.44 17.34
CA THR A 103 -10.51 -56.36 15.85
C THR A 103 -11.51 -55.49 15.07
N ALA A 104 -10.90 -54.45 14.47
CA ALA A 104 -10.97 -54.07 13.05
C ALA A 104 -12.31 -53.59 12.43
N GLY A 105 -12.43 -52.26 12.30
CA GLY A 105 -13.33 -51.59 11.36
C GLY A 105 -12.61 -50.43 10.68
N ARG A 106 -12.30 -50.60 9.39
CA ARG A 106 -11.58 -49.68 8.50
C ARG A 106 -12.27 -48.30 8.43
N PHE A 107 -11.49 -47.23 8.56
CA PHE A 107 -11.83 -45.93 7.95
C PHE A 107 -10.67 -45.48 7.05
N ARG A 108 -10.95 -45.46 5.74
CA ARG A 108 -10.13 -44.80 4.73
C ARG A 108 -10.58 -43.33 4.66
N PRO A 109 -9.69 -42.34 4.73
CA PRO A 109 -10.01 -40.99 4.30
C PRO A 109 -10.28 -40.99 2.80
N ILE A 110 -11.40 -40.39 2.41
CA ILE A 110 -11.73 -40.12 1.00
C ILE A 110 -10.78 -39.00 0.54
N VAL A 111 -9.83 -39.36 -0.31
CA VAL A 111 -9.04 -38.43 -1.10
C VAL A 111 -9.92 -38.01 -2.28
N VAL A 112 -10.32 -36.74 -2.32
CA VAL A 112 -10.83 -36.12 -3.55
C VAL A 112 -9.64 -35.43 -4.21
N PRO A 113 -9.25 -35.81 -5.44
CA PRO A 113 -8.11 -35.20 -6.13
C PRO A 113 -8.50 -33.81 -6.62
N GLN A 114 -7.91 -32.77 -6.04
CA GLN A 114 -7.92 -31.43 -6.59
C GLN A 114 -6.84 -31.40 -7.70
N ALA A 115 -7.27 -31.73 -8.92
CA ALA A 115 -6.50 -31.42 -10.12
C ALA A 115 -6.81 -29.96 -10.50
N VAL A 116 -5.99 -29.05 -10.00
CA VAL A 116 -5.71 -27.77 -10.65
C VAL A 116 -4.23 -27.82 -11.03
N ASP A 117 -3.94 -27.54 -12.29
CA ASP A 117 -2.67 -27.78 -12.96
C ASP A 117 -1.48 -27.10 -12.28
N ALA A 118 -0.89 -27.80 -11.30
CA ALA A 118 0.51 -27.69 -10.93
C ALA A 118 1.32 -28.64 -11.80
N ALA A 119 1.35 -28.38 -13.11
CA ALA A 119 2.24 -29.06 -14.05
C ALA A 119 3.31 -28.08 -14.54
N ALA A 120 4.07 -27.51 -13.60
CA ALA A 120 5.40 -26.99 -13.86
C ALA A 120 6.38 -27.76 -12.98
N SER A 121 6.90 -28.86 -13.53
CA SER A 121 8.09 -29.60 -13.11
C SER A 121 8.22 -29.98 -11.62
N ALA A 122 7.60 -31.09 -11.22
CA ALA A 122 8.11 -31.84 -10.07
C ALA A 122 9.53 -32.36 -10.38
N PRO A 123 10.50 -32.24 -9.46
CA PRO A 123 11.83 -32.77 -9.71
C PRO A 123 11.77 -34.29 -9.83
N ALA A 124 12.28 -34.84 -10.94
CA ALA A 124 12.54 -36.27 -11.03
C ALA A 124 13.65 -36.62 -10.03
N PHE A 125 13.51 -37.69 -9.25
CA PHE A 125 14.54 -38.13 -8.32
C PHE A 125 15.32 -39.33 -8.88
N THR A 126 16.61 -39.42 -8.55
CA THR A 126 17.43 -40.62 -8.70
C THR A 126 17.01 -41.67 -7.67
N ALA A 127 17.43 -42.93 -7.85
CA ALA A 127 17.14 -44.02 -6.91
C ALA A 127 17.65 -43.74 -5.47
N ASP A 128 18.55 -42.76 -5.33
CA ASP A 128 19.20 -42.37 -4.08
C ASP A 128 18.56 -41.12 -3.44
N GLY A 129 17.42 -40.66 -3.98
CA GLY A 129 16.68 -39.51 -3.44
C GLY A 129 17.26 -38.13 -3.81
N GLN A 130 18.25 -38.07 -4.71
CA GLN A 130 18.74 -36.78 -5.25
C GLN A 130 17.93 -36.36 -6.46
N VAL A 131 17.60 -35.07 -6.57
CA VAL A 131 16.98 -34.48 -7.76
C VAL A 131 17.86 -34.77 -8.99
N LYS A 132 17.30 -35.39 -10.03
CA LYS A 132 17.94 -35.51 -11.34
C LYS A 132 18.26 -34.09 -11.81
N PRO A 133 19.53 -33.74 -12.03
CA PRO A 133 19.85 -32.44 -12.60
C PRO A 133 19.21 -32.40 -13.99
N VAL A 134 18.15 -31.61 -14.15
CA VAL A 134 17.82 -31.09 -15.47
C VAL A 134 19.05 -30.30 -15.86
N ALA A 135 19.71 -30.69 -16.96
CA ALA A 135 20.83 -29.94 -17.48
C ALA A 135 20.34 -28.55 -17.89
N SER A 136 20.34 -27.62 -16.93
CA SER A 136 20.03 -26.21 -17.15
C SER A 136 21.25 -25.61 -17.82
N ASP A 137 21.08 -25.03 -19.00
CA ASP A 137 22.09 -24.18 -19.63
C ASP A 137 22.18 -22.80 -18.96
N ASN A 138 21.47 -22.63 -17.83
CA ASN A 138 21.34 -21.45 -16.99
C ASN A 138 20.66 -20.24 -17.67
N LYS A 139 19.90 -20.47 -18.75
CA LYS A 139 19.28 -19.39 -19.56
C LYS A 139 17.77 -19.25 -19.39
N ASP A 140 17.16 -20.07 -18.54
CA ASP A 140 15.72 -19.99 -18.26
C ASP A 140 15.46 -18.95 -17.17
N ILE A 141 14.75 -17.89 -17.51
CA ILE A 141 14.24 -16.85 -16.61
C ILE A 141 13.06 -17.42 -15.85
N ILE A 142 13.24 -17.54 -14.54
CA ILE A 142 12.22 -18.04 -13.61
C ILE A 142 11.46 -16.90 -12.93
N VAL A 143 12.04 -15.70 -12.83
CA VAL A 143 11.38 -14.50 -12.32
C VAL A 143 11.79 -13.27 -13.13
N GLY A 144 10.84 -12.37 -13.32
CA GLY A 144 11.05 -11.08 -13.96
C GLY A 144 10.58 -11.03 -15.42
N PRO A 145 10.88 -9.93 -16.13
CA PRO A 145 11.65 -8.78 -15.65
C PRO A 145 10.93 -8.00 -14.55
N LEU A 146 11.69 -7.55 -13.56
CA LEU A 146 11.24 -6.58 -12.56
C LEU A 146 11.90 -5.24 -12.86
N LEU A 147 11.14 -4.18 -13.12
CA LEU A 147 11.66 -2.85 -13.38
C LEU A 147 11.77 -2.04 -12.09
N ASN A 148 12.86 -1.29 -11.92
CA ASN A 148 13.06 -0.39 -10.79
C ASN A 148 13.50 0.99 -11.30
N TYR A 149 12.84 2.04 -10.84
CA TYR A 149 13.25 3.42 -11.10
C TYR A 149 14.25 3.86 -10.04
N ARG A 150 15.33 4.53 -10.44
CA ARG A 150 16.42 4.87 -9.51
C ARG A 150 16.53 6.37 -9.32
N ARG A 151 16.72 7.11 -10.42
CA ARG A 151 16.89 8.57 -10.40
C ARG A 151 16.79 9.17 -11.80
N THR A 152 16.84 10.49 -11.85
CA THR A 152 17.06 11.25 -13.08
C THR A 152 18.40 11.97 -12.95
N GLU A 153 19.22 11.92 -14.01
CA GLU A 153 20.49 12.64 -14.12
C GLU A 153 20.43 13.59 -15.31
N GLY A 154 20.21 14.89 -15.05
CA GLY A 154 19.92 15.86 -16.10
C GLY A 154 18.63 15.46 -16.83
N ASN A 155 18.72 15.16 -18.14
CA ASN A 155 17.61 14.68 -18.94
C ASN A 155 17.70 13.16 -19.21
N ILE A 156 18.41 12.40 -18.38
CA ILE A 156 18.52 10.95 -18.51
C ILE A 156 17.74 10.30 -17.37
N TRP A 157 16.71 9.52 -17.73
CA TRP A 157 16.03 8.62 -16.83
C TRP A 157 16.91 7.40 -16.58
N ILE A 158 17.18 7.11 -15.30
CA ILE A 158 18.01 5.98 -14.87
C ILE A 158 17.14 4.97 -14.10
N GLY A 159 17.15 3.74 -14.59
CA GLY A 159 16.46 2.61 -13.99
C GLY A 159 17.25 1.32 -14.10
N SER A 160 16.62 0.21 -13.72
CA SER A 160 17.19 -1.12 -13.90
C SER A 160 16.11 -2.16 -14.17
N ALA A 161 16.47 -3.25 -14.84
CA ALA A 161 15.67 -4.46 -14.95
C ALA A 161 16.38 -5.61 -14.22
N LEU A 162 15.65 -6.36 -13.39
CA LEU A 162 16.14 -7.59 -12.77
C LEU A 162 15.50 -8.81 -13.44
N VAL A 163 16.29 -9.83 -13.75
CA VAL A 163 15.81 -11.17 -14.07
C VAL A 163 16.53 -12.19 -13.20
N VAL A 164 15.84 -13.26 -12.83
CA VAL A 164 16.41 -14.39 -12.09
C VAL A 164 16.42 -15.59 -13.03
N THR A 165 17.60 -16.16 -13.26
CA THR A 165 17.75 -17.37 -14.08
C THR A 165 18.00 -18.59 -13.21
N ARG A 166 17.50 -19.76 -13.63
CA ARG A 166 17.74 -21.03 -12.95
C ARG A 166 19.22 -21.43 -13.03
N GLY A 167 19.73 -21.97 -11.93
CA GLY A 167 21.10 -22.43 -11.78
C GLY A 167 22.10 -21.29 -11.62
N GLY A 168 23.36 -21.66 -11.41
CA GLY A 168 24.42 -20.71 -11.13
C GLY A 168 25.54 -21.33 -10.31
N GLY A 169 26.17 -20.48 -9.51
CA GLY A 169 27.18 -20.85 -8.55
C GLY A 169 28.29 -19.81 -8.47
N LYS A 170 29.41 -20.19 -7.87
CA LYS A 170 30.58 -19.31 -7.73
C LYS A 170 31.15 -18.83 -9.07
N SER A 171 31.09 -19.68 -10.10
CA SER A 171 31.45 -19.32 -11.47
C SER A 171 30.21 -19.11 -12.30
N VAL A 172 30.03 -17.91 -12.84
CA VAL A 172 28.89 -17.57 -13.69
C VAL A 172 29.26 -17.85 -15.15
N PRO A 173 28.65 -18.85 -15.82
CA PRO A 173 29.19 -19.43 -17.06
C PRO A 173 28.93 -18.59 -18.31
N PHE A 174 28.02 -17.62 -18.25
CA PHE A 174 27.75 -16.67 -19.33
C PHE A 174 27.25 -15.35 -18.74
N VAL A 175 27.36 -14.26 -19.51
CA VAL A 175 26.81 -12.95 -19.15
C VAL A 175 25.70 -12.61 -20.14
N PRO A 176 24.43 -12.48 -19.71
CA PRO A 176 23.33 -12.11 -20.60
C PRO A 176 23.41 -10.63 -21.01
N THR A 177 22.66 -10.28 -22.05
CA THR A 177 22.48 -8.91 -22.52
C THR A 177 21.01 -8.56 -22.58
N ALA A 178 20.66 -7.33 -22.22
CA ALA A 178 19.37 -6.73 -22.52
C ALA A 178 19.52 -5.80 -23.73
N VAL A 179 18.50 -5.78 -24.58
CA VAL A 179 18.42 -4.89 -25.73
C VAL A 179 17.28 -3.92 -25.51
N LEU A 180 17.56 -2.62 -25.48
CA LEU A 180 16.63 -1.52 -25.18
C LEU A 180 16.57 -0.55 -26.37
N GLY A 181 15.39 -0.04 -26.70
CA GLY A 181 15.24 1.02 -27.69
C GLY A 181 13.88 1.72 -27.63
N PRO A 182 13.71 2.85 -28.34
CA PRO A 182 12.40 3.47 -28.49
C PRO A 182 11.41 2.48 -29.13
N ALA A 183 10.17 2.43 -28.64
CA ALA A 183 9.11 1.68 -29.30
C ALA A 183 8.81 2.33 -30.67
N SER A 184 8.72 1.53 -31.73
CA SER A 184 8.46 2.03 -33.10
C SER A 184 7.16 2.86 -33.11
N GLY A 185 7.25 4.15 -33.48
CA GLY A 185 6.14 5.12 -33.43
C GLY A 185 6.35 6.32 -32.48
N SER A 186 7.35 6.29 -31.59
CA SER A 186 7.74 7.44 -30.74
C SER A 186 8.78 8.40 -31.36
N ALA A 187 9.11 8.24 -32.65
CA ALA A 187 9.96 9.18 -33.36
C ALA A 187 9.18 10.45 -33.70
N SER A 188 9.10 11.41 -32.76
CA SER A 188 8.70 12.77 -33.07
C SER A 188 9.78 13.43 -33.94
N ASN A 189 9.35 14.01 -35.06
CA ASN A 189 10.18 14.77 -35.99
C ASN A 189 10.95 15.87 -35.23
N GLY A 190 12.28 15.74 -35.07
CA GLY A 190 13.09 16.88 -34.62
C GLY A 190 14.49 16.61 -34.08
N SER A 191 14.83 15.39 -33.64
CA SER A 191 16.19 15.09 -33.14
C SER A 191 16.77 13.84 -33.79
N ALA A 192 17.40 14.05 -34.95
CA ALA A 192 18.30 13.09 -35.58
C ALA A 192 19.55 12.87 -34.68
N GLY A 193 19.40 12.06 -33.63
CA GLY A 193 20.48 11.74 -32.69
C GLY A 193 20.32 10.49 -31.82
N ALA A 194 19.14 9.86 -31.74
CA ALA A 194 18.92 8.62 -30.97
C ALA A 194 18.51 7.44 -31.86
N SER A 195 19.24 7.22 -32.96
CA SER A 195 19.06 6.05 -33.83
C SER A 195 19.98 4.94 -33.35
N GLY A 196 19.51 4.10 -32.42
CA GLY A 196 20.22 2.89 -32.06
C GLY A 196 19.56 2.17 -30.90
N SER A 197 19.15 0.93 -31.15
CA SER A 197 18.99 -0.05 -30.09
C SER A 197 20.29 -0.14 -29.28
N ARG A 198 20.18 -0.12 -27.95
CA ARG A 198 21.31 -0.15 -27.01
C ARG A 198 21.36 -1.52 -26.36
N GLU A 199 22.56 -2.05 -26.24
CA GLU A 199 22.82 -3.26 -25.45
C GLU A 199 23.28 -2.86 -24.05
N ALA A 200 22.69 -3.48 -23.03
CA ALA A 200 23.14 -3.41 -21.65
C ALA A 200 23.60 -4.80 -21.22
N GLN A 201 24.83 -4.91 -20.72
CA GLN A 201 25.35 -6.16 -20.18
C GLN A 201 24.72 -6.44 -18.80
N GLY A 202 24.46 -7.71 -18.53
CA GLY A 202 23.98 -8.16 -17.24
C GLY A 202 25.08 -8.07 -16.17
N VAL A 203 24.74 -7.46 -15.04
CA VAL A 203 25.55 -7.46 -13.83
C VAL A 203 25.00 -8.54 -12.90
N CYS A 204 25.81 -9.55 -12.59
CA CYS A 204 25.43 -10.56 -11.62
C CYS A 204 25.50 -9.94 -10.22
N LEU A 205 24.38 -9.94 -9.49
CA LEU A 205 24.30 -9.44 -8.10
C LEU A 205 24.59 -10.56 -7.09
N TYR A 206 24.05 -11.74 -7.38
CA TYR A 206 24.13 -12.94 -6.55
C TYR A 206 23.95 -14.18 -7.42
N SER A 207 24.73 -15.24 -7.15
CA SER A 207 24.58 -16.53 -7.83
C SER A 207 24.92 -17.66 -6.88
N ASP A 208 24.06 -18.68 -6.84
CA ASP A 208 24.29 -19.92 -6.11
C ASP A 208 23.86 -21.12 -7.01
N PRO A 209 24.02 -22.37 -6.57
CA PRO A 209 23.65 -23.53 -7.38
C PRO A 209 22.17 -23.58 -7.79
N ARG A 210 21.28 -22.88 -7.08
CA ARG A 210 19.85 -22.80 -7.35
C ARG A 210 19.54 -21.75 -8.42
N ASN A 211 20.06 -20.52 -8.27
CA ASN A 211 19.66 -19.36 -9.09
C ASN A 211 20.76 -18.31 -9.28
N THR A 212 20.63 -17.51 -10.34
CA THR A 212 21.47 -16.33 -10.63
C THR A 212 20.63 -15.07 -10.84
N PHE A 213 20.98 -14.00 -10.14
CA PHE A 213 20.31 -12.70 -10.19
C PHE A 213 21.07 -11.74 -11.09
N TRP A 214 20.43 -11.32 -12.18
CA TRP A 214 21.01 -10.44 -13.18
C TRP A 214 20.29 -9.10 -13.19
N ARG A 215 21.06 -8.02 -12.98
CA ARG A 215 20.61 -6.65 -13.15
C ARG A 215 21.10 -6.09 -14.48
N PHE A 216 20.23 -5.38 -15.19
CA PHE A 216 20.58 -4.61 -16.38
C PHE A 216 20.30 -3.14 -16.11
N ASP A 217 21.31 -2.29 -16.23
CA ASP A 217 21.14 -0.85 -16.07
C ASP A 217 20.52 -0.22 -17.31
N LEU A 218 19.47 0.57 -17.09
CA LEU A 218 18.70 1.23 -18.13
C LEU A 218 18.94 2.73 -18.06
N ALA A 219 19.45 3.31 -19.15
CA ALA A 219 19.67 4.75 -19.27
C ALA A 219 18.96 5.29 -20.51
N VAL A 220 17.91 6.08 -20.28
CA VAL A 220 16.96 6.53 -21.31
C VAL A 220 16.93 8.05 -21.39
N PRO A 221 17.16 8.67 -22.57
CA PRO A 221 16.98 10.10 -22.73
C PRO A 221 15.50 10.50 -22.64
N MET A 222 15.22 11.50 -21.81
CA MET A 222 13.91 12.12 -21.66
C MET A 222 13.70 13.16 -22.76
N GLY A 223 12.58 13.07 -23.47
CA GLY A 223 12.20 13.98 -24.56
C GLY A 223 11.34 15.15 -24.09
N GLN A 224 10.90 15.96 -25.06
CA GLN A 224 9.88 17.00 -24.83
C GLN A 224 8.45 16.43 -24.72
N THR A 225 8.27 15.17 -25.11
CA THR A 225 7.02 14.44 -25.00
C THR A 225 7.26 13.14 -24.25
N GLU A 226 6.20 12.61 -23.63
CA GLU A 226 6.20 11.26 -23.09
C GLU A 226 6.63 10.27 -24.19
N SER A 227 7.47 9.29 -23.80
CA SER A 227 8.02 8.32 -24.74
C SER A 227 7.89 6.90 -24.20
N ARG A 228 7.65 5.96 -25.11
CA ARG A 228 7.57 4.53 -24.77
C ARG A 228 8.82 3.81 -25.24
N TRP A 229 9.37 2.97 -24.37
CA TRP A 229 10.59 2.21 -24.61
C TRP A 229 10.29 0.72 -24.56
N GLN A 230 10.94 -0.03 -25.45
CA GLN A 230 10.83 -1.48 -25.53
C GLN A 230 12.15 -2.13 -25.13
N TYR A 231 12.07 -3.28 -24.46
CA TYR A 231 13.25 -4.05 -24.11
C TYR A 231 13.03 -5.57 -24.23
N THR A 232 14.13 -6.29 -24.47
CA THR A 232 14.18 -7.75 -24.62
C THR A 232 15.45 -8.32 -24.01
N PHE A 233 15.50 -9.62 -23.77
CA PHE A 233 16.70 -10.33 -23.27
C PHE A 233 17.11 -11.43 -24.26
N PRO A 234 17.80 -11.11 -25.36
CA PRO A 234 18.21 -12.11 -26.34
C PRO A 234 19.05 -13.23 -25.70
N GLY A 235 18.77 -14.46 -26.10
CA GLY A 235 19.48 -15.64 -25.60
C GLY A 235 18.98 -16.17 -24.26
N LEU A 236 18.09 -15.45 -23.57
CA LEU A 236 17.34 -15.96 -22.43
C LEU A 236 15.94 -16.44 -22.85
N ARG A 237 15.33 -17.31 -22.04
CA ARG A 237 14.00 -17.89 -22.29
C ARG A 237 13.14 -17.73 -21.04
N PHE A 238 11.92 -17.24 -21.18
CA PHE A 238 10.98 -17.22 -20.06
C PHE A 238 10.45 -18.63 -19.80
N GLU A 239 10.47 -19.06 -18.55
CA GLU A 239 9.81 -20.30 -18.14
C GLU A 239 8.29 -20.18 -18.25
N SER A 240 7.74 -19.01 -17.90
CA SER A 240 6.32 -18.73 -18.08
C SER A 240 5.99 -18.47 -19.56
N GLU A 241 5.02 -19.23 -20.08
CA GLU A 241 4.48 -19.05 -21.43
C GLU A 241 3.64 -17.76 -21.58
N THR A 242 3.13 -17.20 -20.46
CA THR A 242 2.30 -15.99 -20.49
C THR A 242 3.12 -14.71 -20.58
N LYS A 243 4.44 -14.78 -20.31
CA LYS A 243 5.32 -13.61 -20.34
C LYS A 243 5.60 -13.15 -21.77
N PRO A 244 5.44 -11.85 -22.08
CA PRO A 244 5.79 -11.35 -23.40
C PRO A 244 7.31 -11.39 -23.59
N ARG A 245 7.76 -11.78 -24.79
CA ARG A 245 9.19 -11.72 -25.17
C ARG A 245 9.74 -10.29 -25.24
N THR A 246 8.86 -9.33 -25.50
CA THR A 246 9.16 -7.90 -25.56
C THR A 246 8.29 -7.16 -24.57
N SER A 247 8.93 -6.47 -23.64
CA SER A 247 8.28 -5.67 -22.62
C SER A 247 8.43 -4.20 -22.94
N TYR A 248 7.55 -3.37 -22.38
CA TYR A 248 7.51 -1.94 -22.63
C TYR A 248 7.33 -1.17 -21.33
N PHE A 249 7.91 0.02 -21.24
CA PHE A 249 7.66 0.97 -20.16
C PHE A 249 7.61 2.40 -20.72
N SER A 250 7.04 3.31 -19.94
CA SER A 250 6.88 4.72 -20.32
C SER A 250 7.80 5.62 -19.49
N VAL A 251 8.39 6.61 -20.16
CA VAL A 251 9.23 7.64 -19.55
C VAL A 251 8.56 9.01 -19.78
N PRO A 252 8.38 9.83 -18.73
CA PRO A 252 7.71 11.12 -18.87
C PRO A 252 8.54 12.08 -19.73
N ALA A 253 7.89 13.13 -20.23
CA ALA A 253 8.62 14.26 -20.79
C ALA A 253 9.47 14.94 -19.71
N ALA A 254 10.60 15.54 -20.11
CA ALA A 254 11.51 16.21 -19.19
C ALA A 254 10.88 17.40 -18.44
N SER A 255 9.80 17.98 -18.97
CA SER A 255 9.06 19.08 -18.37
C SER A 255 7.90 18.64 -17.47
N GLU A 256 7.64 17.35 -17.35
CA GLU A 256 6.47 16.79 -16.65
C GLU A 256 6.85 16.08 -15.35
N ALA A 257 5.92 16.05 -14.40
CA ALA A 257 5.99 15.13 -13.27
C ALA A 257 5.54 13.72 -13.68
N MET A 258 5.95 12.72 -12.90
CA MET A 258 5.53 11.34 -13.10
C MET A 258 4.07 11.13 -12.69
N ARG A 259 3.45 10.11 -13.30
CA ARG A 259 2.13 9.58 -12.91
C ARG A 259 2.38 8.37 -12.04
N ILE A 260 1.85 8.38 -10.83
CA ILE A 260 2.20 7.45 -9.76
C ILE A 260 1.05 6.48 -9.53
N LEU A 261 1.38 5.18 -9.50
CA LEU A 261 0.59 4.16 -8.82
C LEU A 261 1.15 3.99 -7.40
N PHE A 262 0.30 3.97 -6.38
CA PHE A 262 0.70 3.62 -5.01
C PHE A 262 -0.10 2.41 -4.52
N PHE A 263 0.59 1.45 -3.91
CA PHE A 263 0.00 0.25 -3.33
C PHE A 263 0.79 -0.23 -2.10
N SER A 264 0.16 -1.04 -1.24
CA SER A 264 0.80 -1.79 -0.16
C SER A 264 0.06 -3.11 0.08
N CYS A 265 0.60 -3.97 0.94
CA CYS A 265 -0.05 -5.21 1.39
C CYS A 265 -0.47 -6.09 0.20
N ASN A 266 0.52 -6.33 -0.66
CA ASN A 266 0.39 -7.12 -1.88
C ASN A 266 0.71 -8.59 -1.56
N GLY A 267 -0.15 -9.24 -0.80
CA GLY A 267 -0.10 -10.67 -0.51
C GLY A 267 -1.21 -11.07 0.46
N PHE A 268 -1.22 -12.32 0.91
CA PHE A 268 -2.26 -12.83 1.80
C PHE A 268 -1.68 -13.21 3.16
N SER A 269 -2.33 -12.74 4.23
CA SER A 269 -2.03 -13.20 5.58
C SER A 269 -2.35 -14.69 5.75
N VAL A 270 -1.62 -15.34 6.67
CA VAL A 270 -1.78 -16.77 6.98
C VAL A 270 -3.24 -17.14 7.27
N GLY A 271 -3.72 -18.21 6.64
CA GLY A 271 -5.08 -18.73 6.85
C GLY A 271 -6.17 -17.96 6.10
N THR A 272 -5.80 -17.06 5.18
CA THR A 272 -6.75 -16.46 4.25
C THR A 272 -7.10 -17.46 3.15
N ASP A 273 -8.40 -17.59 2.87
CA ASP A 273 -8.91 -18.35 1.74
C ASP A 273 -8.73 -17.54 0.45
N GLU A 274 -7.61 -17.73 -0.26
CA GLU A 274 -7.24 -16.93 -1.44
C GLU A 274 -8.29 -17.02 -2.57
N ASP A 275 -8.98 -18.16 -2.69
CA ASP A 275 -10.02 -18.39 -3.69
C ASP A 275 -11.25 -17.50 -3.43
N ALA A 276 -11.57 -17.24 -2.16
CA ALA A 276 -12.65 -16.33 -1.76
C ALA A 276 -12.37 -14.85 -2.08
N TRP A 277 -11.12 -14.53 -2.48
CA TRP A 277 -10.67 -13.18 -2.83
C TRP A 277 -10.24 -13.07 -4.30
N SER A 278 -10.47 -14.09 -5.13
CA SER A 278 -10.09 -14.06 -6.56
C SER A 278 -8.61 -13.75 -6.80
N GLY A 279 -7.71 -14.16 -5.89
CA GLY A 279 -6.29 -13.85 -5.98
C GLY A 279 -5.97 -12.34 -6.03
N PRO A 280 -4.89 -11.91 -6.71
CA PRO A 280 -4.47 -10.50 -6.79
C PRO A 280 -5.25 -9.70 -7.87
N ALA A 281 -6.59 -9.79 -7.87
CA ALA A 281 -7.46 -9.32 -8.94
C ALA A 281 -7.34 -7.82 -9.28
N LEU A 282 -7.05 -6.94 -8.31
CA LEU A 282 -7.00 -5.48 -8.54
C LEU A 282 -5.86 -5.07 -9.50
N TRP A 283 -4.83 -5.90 -9.67
CA TRP A 283 -3.81 -5.67 -10.67
C TRP A 283 -4.36 -5.69 -12.11
N ASN A 284 -5.51 -6.33 -12.35
CA ASN A 284 -6.21 -6.24 -13.63
C ASN A 284 -6.73 -4.81 -13.89
N ASP A 285 -7.22 -4.11 -12.86
CA ASP A 285 -7.64 -2.71 -13.01
C ASP A 285 -6.46 -1.77 -13.18
N VAL A 286 -5.38 -2.01 -12.43
CA VAL A 286 -4.09 -1.32 -12.66
C VAL A 286 -3.66 -1.45 -14.13
N ALA A 287 -3.71 -2.67 -14.69
CA ALA A 287 -3.35 -2.91 -16.09
C ALA A 287 -4.27 -2.17 -17.08
N ARG A 288 -5.60 -2.16 -16.82
CA ARG A 288 -6.56 -1.41 -17.64
C ARG A 288 -6.28 0.09 -17.64
N ILE A 289 -5.98 0.65 -16.46
CA ILE A 289 -5.68 2.08 -16.32
C ILE A 289 -4.33 2.39 -16.98
N HIS A 290 -3.29 1.61 -16.72
CA HIS A 290 -1.96 1.76 -17.32
C HIS A 290 -2.00 1.73 -18.86
N THR A 291 -2.85 0.88 -19.44
CA THR A 291 -3.04 0.78 -20.89
C THR A 291 -3.63 2.06 -21.49
N LYS A 292 -4.54 2.73 -20.76
CA LYS A 292 -5.16 3.99 -21.21
C LYS A 292 -4.25 5.19 -20.97
N THR A 293 -3.68 5.27 -19.77
CA THR A 293 -2.87 6.38 -19.30
C THR A 293 -1.67 5.79 -18.53
N PRO A 294 -0.50 5.65 -19.18
CA PRO A 294 0.62 4.94 -18.58
C PRO A 294 1.10 5.53 -17.26
N PHE A 295 1.21 4.68 -16.24
CA PHE A 295 1.99 5.00 -15.04
C PHE A 295 3.48 5.08 -15.39
N HIS A 296 4.16 6.06 -14.80
CA HIS A 296 5.60 6.24 -14.96
C HIS A 296 6.38 5.52 -13.85
N VAL A 297 5.75 5.34 -12.69
CA VAL A 297 6.33 4.68 -11.52
C VAL A 297 5.21 4.05 -10.68
N MET A 298 5.52 2.92 -10.05
CA MET A 298 4.71 2.35 -8.97
C MET A 298 5.49 2.40 -7.66
N ILE A 299 4.81 2.74 -6.58
CA ILE A 299 5.39 2.91 -5.25
C ILE A 299 4.79 1.84 -4.35
N GLY A 300 5.64 0.94 -3.84
CA GLY A 300 5.27 -0.10 -2.88
C GLY A 300 5.54 0.35 -1.45
N GLY A 301 4.50 0.51 -0.65
CA GLY A 301 4.59 1.00 0.73
C GLY A 301 4.81 -0.07 1.78
N GLY A 302 5.56 -1.12 1.49
CA GLY A 302 5.72 -2.26 2.41
C GLY A 302 4.69 -3.37 2.19
N ASP A 303 4.99 -4.54 2.74
CA ASP A 303 4.26 -5.80 2.54
C ASP A 303 4.11 -6.14 1.05
N GLN A 304 5.21 -6.03 0.29
CA GLN A 304 5.19 -6.46 -1.11
C GLN A 304 5.01 -7.98 -1.23
N ILE A 305 5.32 -8.71 -0.15
CA ILE A 305 5.20 -10.15 0.02
C ILE A 305 4.94 -10.47 1.51
N TYR A 306 4.25 -11.59 1.79
CA TYR A 306 4.00 -12.09 3.15
C TYR A 306 4.83 -13.35 3.40
N ASN A 307 5.82 -13.26 4.28
CA ASN A 307 6.70 -14.39 4.65
C ASN A 307 6.26 -15.12 5.93
N ASP A 308 5.15 -14.70 6.54
CA ASP A 308 4.66 -15.17 7.83
C ASP A 308 4.47 -16.66 7.95
N SER A 309 4.07 -17.31 6.86
CA SER A 309 3.76 -18.74 6.90
C SER A 309 5.00 -19.61 7.13
N ILE A 310 6.20 -19.02 7.14
CA ILE A 310 7.44 -19.64 7.61
C ILE A 310 7.31 -20.23 9.02
N ARG A 311 6.47 -19.61 9.88
CA ARG A 311 6.22 -20.04 11.27
C ARG A 311 5.20 -21.17 11.39
N VAL A 312 4.39 -21.41 10.36
CA VAL A 312 3.27 -22.38 10.39
C VAL A 312 3.58 -23.60 9.53
N PHE A 313 4.02 -23.37 8.29
CA PHE A 313 4.30 -24.40 7.30
C PHE A 313 5.78 -24.50 6.94
N GLY A 314 6.59 -23.52 7.36
CA GLY A 314 8.01 -23.48 7.11
C GLY A 314 8.88 -24.04 8.24
N PRO A 315 10.21 -23.83 8.13
CA PRO A 315 11.20 -24.38 9.05
C PRO A 315 11.14 -23.84 10.48
N LEU A 316 10.46 -22.71 10.72
CA LEU A 316 10.32 -22.15 12.06
C LEU A 316 9.19 -22.78 12.88
N ARG A 317 8.41 -23.69 12.30
CA ARG A 317 7.28 -24.35 13.00
C ARG A 317 7.68 -24.96 14.34
N GLU A 318 8.83 -25.63 14.42
CA GLU A 318 9.31 -26.24 15.66
C GLU A 318 9.60 -25.19 16.73
N TRP A 319 10.32 -24.13 16.37
CA TRP A 319 10.61 -23.01 17.25
C TRP A 319 9.33 -22.33 17.77
N THR A 320 8.38 -22.08 16.87
CA THR A 320 7.08 -21.49 17.18
C THR A 320 6.25 -22.37 18.13
N ALA A 321 6.34 -23.70 18.01
CA ALA A 321 5.65 -24.65 18.88
C ALA A 321 6.22 -24.72 20.31
N ILE A 322 7.39 -24.13 20.59
CA ILE A 322 7.99 -24.13 21.95
C ILE A 322 7.16 -23.24 22.88
N GLY A 323 6.38 -23.83 23.78
CA GLY A 323 5.55 -23.08 24.73
C GLY A 323 6.31 -22.45 25.91
N ASN A 324 7.57 -22.82 26.16
CA ASN A 324 8.39 -22.24 27.24
C ASN A 324 9.18 -21.02 26.70
N PRO A 325 8.94 -19.80 27.22
CA PRO A 325 9.56 -18.58 26.67
C PRO A 325 11.08 -18.59 26.70
N LYS A 326 11.69 -19.09 27.79
CA LYS A 326 13.15 -19.17 27.93
C LYS A 326 13.75 -20.15 26.91
N LYS A 327 13.17 -21.34 26.76
CA LYS A 327 13.62 -22.32 25.75
C LYS A 327 13.46 -21.81 24.32
N ARG A 328 12.40 -21.03 24.06
CA ARG A 328 12.14 -20.41 22.76
C ARG A 328 13.18 -19.33 22.45
N HIS A 329 13.47 -18.47 23.43
CA HIS A 329 14.50 -17.43 23.33
C HIS A 329 15.90 -18.03 23.14
N GLU A 330 16.25 -19.11 23.85
CA GLU A 330 17.55 -19.79 23.76
C GLU A 330 17.68 -20.71 22.53
N TYR A 331 16.65 -20.80 21.68
CA TYR A 331 16.68 -21.66 20.51
C TYR A 331 17.69 -21.15 19.48
N ARG A 332 18.57 -22.05 19.04
CA ARG A 332 19.71 -21.73 18.17
C ARG A 332 19.30 -21.60 16.70
N PHE A 333 19.78 -20.55 16.04
CA PHE A 333 19.65 -20.39 14.60
C PHE A 333 20.93 -20.89 13.92
N THR A 334 21.03 -22.21 13.76
CA THR A 334 22.21 -22.88 13.18
C THR A 334 22.29 -22.65 11.68
N GLU A 335 23.46 -22.90 11.09
CA GLU A 335 23.66 -22.84 9.64
C GLU A 335 22.67 -23.71 8.86
N LYS A 336 22.25 -24.85 9.43
CA LYS A 336 21.20 -25.70 8.85
C LYS A 336 19.86 -24.97 8.79
N LEU A 337 19.39 -24.43 9.93
CA LEU A 337 18.11 -23.72 9.99
C LEU A 337 18.11 -22.47 9.11
N ARG A 338 19.24 -21.75 9.09
CA ARG A 338 19.47 -20.62 8.19
C ARG A 338 19.31 -21.03 6.73
N LYS A 339 19.77 -22.23 6.32
CA LYS A 339 19.56 -22.75 4.96
C LYS A 339 18.11 -23.02 4.65
N GLU A 340 17.41 -23.67 5.57
CA GLU A 340 15.99 -24.00 5.38
C GLU A 340 15.15 -22.72 5.29
N CYS A 341 15.47 -21.69 6.10
CA CYS A 341 14.86 -20.37 5.99
C CYS A 341 15.21 -19.71 4.65
N ASP A 342 16.49 -19.71 4.26
CA ASP A 342 16.95 -19.11 3.00
C ASP A 342 16.28 -19.75 1.77
N ASP A 343 16.12 -21.09 1.74
CA ASP A 343 15.34 -21.81 0.73
C ASP A 343 13.88 -21.34 0.74
N TYR A 344 13.25 -21.26 1.91
CA TYR A 344 11.85 -20.84 2.05
C TYR A 344 11.60 -19.43 1.52
N TYR A 345 12.42 -18.44 1.92
CA TYR A 345 12.25 -17.06 1.44
C TYR A 345 12.45 -16.99 -0.08
N LEU A 346 13.48 -17.65 -0.63
CA LEU A 346 13.72 -17.69 -2.06
C LEU A 346 12.51 -18.25 -2.83
N ASP A 347 11.98 -19.39 -2.39
CA ASP A 347 10.85 -20.05 -3.04
C ASP A 347 9.58 -19.17 -2.96
N ASN A 348 9.33 -18.51 -1.83
CA ASN A 348 8.20 -17.61 -1.70
C ASN A 348 8.33 -16.38 -2.59
N TYR A 349 9.52 -15.78 -2.68
CA TYR A 349 9.78 -14.67 -3.59
C TYR A 349 9.62 -15.09 -5.06
N ILE A 350 10.14 -16.25 -5.46
CA ILE A 350 9.98 -16.79 -6.82
C ILE A 350 8.50 -17.01 -7.14
N LYS A 351 7.75 -17.65 -6.25
CA LYS A 351 6.31 -17.86 -6.40
C LYS A 351 5.60 -16.53 -6.57
N TRP A 352 5.77 -15.61 -5.62
CA TRP A 352 4.97 -14.40 -5.55
C TRP A 352 5.24 -13.40 -6.67
N TYR A 353 6.52 -13.14 -6.98
CA TYR A 353 6.89 -12.21 -8.07
C TYR A 353 6.68 -12.80 -9.47
N SER A 354 6.30 -14.07 -9.57
CA SER A 354 5.88 -14.72 -10.81
C SER A 354 4.36 -14.82 -10.96
N THR A 355 3.59 -14.47 -9.92
CA THR A 355 2.11 -14.50 -9.94
C THR A 355 1.54 -13.41 -10.84
N GLU A 356 0.70 -13.78 -11.79
CA GLU A 356 -0.07 -12.82 -12.60
C GLU A 356 -1.32 -12.34 -11.86
N PRO A 357 -1.75 -11.07 -12.03
CA PRO A 357 -1.26 -10.07 -13.01
C PRO A 357 -0.07 -9.22 -12.51
N PHE A 358 0.33 -9.38 -11.25
CA PHE A 358 1.37 -8.57 -10.61
C PHE A 358 2.72 -8.68 -11.34
N ALA A 359 3.08 -9.89 -11.76
CA ALA A 359 4.33 -10.14 -12.46
C ALA A 359 4.37 -9.37 -13.81
N SER A 360 3.25 -9.24 -14.54
CA SER A 360 3.20 -8.45 -15.78
C SER A 360 3.28 -6.95 -15.53
N ALA A 361 2.74 -6.47 -14.41
CA ALA A 361 2.87 -5.06 -14.00
C ALA A 361 4.34 -4.71 -13.70
N ASN A 362 5.07 -5.57 -12.98
CA ASN A 362 6.51 -5.39 -12.69
C ASN A 362 7.38 -5.26 -13.95
N GLY A 363 7.01 -5.93 -15.04
CA GLY A 363 7.70 -5.83 -16.31
C GLY A 363 7.40 -4.55 -17.10
N GLN A 364 6.47 -3.71 -16.64
CA GLN A 364 6.00 -2.54 -17.39
C GLN A 364 6.04 -1.23 -16.60
N ILE A 365 5.95 -1.31 -15.27
CA ILE A 365 5.90 -0.16 -14.38
C ILE A 365 7.10 -0.22 -13.44
N PRO A 366 8.08 0.70 -13.58
CA PRO A 366 9.23 0.75 -12.67
C PRO A 366 8.82 0.98 -11.22
N GLN A 367 9.40 0.21 -10.30
CA GLN A 367 9.07 0.23 -8.88
C GLN A 367 10.02 1.10 -8.02
N LEU A 368 9.47 1.63 -6.93
CA LEU A 368 10.15 2.21 -5.77
C LEU A 368 9.53 1.61 -4.51
N ASN A 369 10.24 0.77 -3.77
CA ASN A 369 9.67 0.05 -2.63
C ASN A 369 10.47 0.33 -1.35
N ILE A 370 9.74 0.38 -0.23
CA ILE A 370 10.27 0.11 1.11
C ILE A 370 9.65 -1.19 1.61
N TRP A 371 10.35 -1.95 2.44
CA TRP A 371 9.75 -3.10 3.12
C TRP A 371 8.98 -2.71 4.40
N ASP A 372 8.04 -3.57 4.80
CA ASP A 372 7.43 -3.57 6.14
C ASP A 372 7.75 -4.88 6.89
N ASP A 373 7.05 -5.16 7.99
CA ASP A 373 7.26 -6.34 8.81
C ASP A 373 6.90 -7.63 8.10
N HIS A 374 5.82 -7.75 7.32
CA HIS A 374 5.47 -9.02 6.66
C HIS A 374 6.45 -9.43 5.55
N ASP A 375 7.25 -8.51 5.02
CA ASP A 375 8.41 -8.84 4.18
C ASP A 375 9.46 -9.67 4.97
N ILE A 376 9.48 -9.56 6.30
CA ILE A 376 10.33 -10.30 7.22
C ILE A 376 9.51 -11.38 7.95
N ILE A 377 8.76 -10.95 8.96
CA ILE A 377 7.75 -11.66 9.74
C ILE A 377 6.93 -10.59 10.49
N ASP A 378 5.62 -10.79 10.55
CA ASP A 378 4.66 -10.02 11.36
C ASP A 378 5.24 -9.52 12.70
N GLY A 379 5.10 -8.21 12.95
CA GLY A 379 5.53 -7.52 14.17
C GLY A 379 7.05 -7.27 14.30
N PHE A 380 7.86 -7.54 13.27
CA PHE A 380 9.31 -7.38 13.35
C PHE A 380 9.72 -5.95 13.74
N GLY A 381 10.47 -5.84 14.83
CA GLY A 381 10.93 -4.56 15.40
C GLY A 381 10.10 -4.08 16.58
N SER A 382 8.91 -4.64 16.81
CA SER A 382 7.97 -4.15 17.82
C SER A 382 7.84 -5.04 19.06
N TYR A 383 8.37 -6.26 18.99
CA TYR A 383 8.53 -7.10 20.17
C TYR A 383 9.55 -6.51 21.16
N VAL A 384 9.52 -7.04 22.40
CA VAL A 384 10.48 -6.65 23.44
C VAL A 384 11.93 -6.93 23.00
N ASP A 385 12.84 -6.02 23.33
CA ASP A 385 14.25 -6.06 22.89
C ASP A 385 14.94 -7.40 23.21
N GLU A 386 14.70 -7.97 24.39
CA GLU A 386 15.22 -9.30 24.77
C GLU A 386 14.80 -10.38 23.75
N PHE A 387 13.54 -10.39 23.33
CA PHE A 387 13.02 -11.38 22.37
C PHE A 387 13.53 -11.12 20.95
N MET A 388 13.58 -9.86 20.52
CA MET A 388 14.13 -9.46 19.22
C MET A 388 15.62 -9.80 19.07
N ARG A 389 16.37 -9.90 20.17
CA ARG A 389 17.79 -10.28 20.18
C ARG A 389 18.05 -11.78 20.11
N CYS A 390 17.03 -12.63 20.20
CA CYS A 390 17.26 -14.08 20.12
C CYS A 390 17.83 -14.48 18.75
N ASP A 391 18.48 -15.64 18.71
CA ASP A 391 19.20 -16.10 17.51
C ASP A 391 18.26 -16.19 16.29
N VAL A 392 17.01 -16.60 16.48
CA VAL A 392 16.03 -16.75 15.41
C VAL A 392 15.66 -15.41 14.78
N PHE A 393 15.31 -14.38 15.56
CA PHE A 393 14.92 -13.06 15.01
C PHE A 393 16.08 -12.39 14.24
N ARG A 394 17.30 -12.51 14.76
CA ARG A 394 18.50 -12.01 14.07
C ARG A 394 18.74 -12.74 12.75
N GLY A 395 18.58 -14.06 12.77
CA GLY A 395 18.74 -14.93 11.61
C GLY A 395 17.73 -14.66 10.49
N ILE A 396 16.44 -14.58 10.81
CA ILE A 396 15.38 -14.31 9.84
C ILE A 396 15.45 -12.88 9.32
N GLY A 397 15.81 -11.90 10.16
CA GLY A 397 15.99 -10.52 9.75
C GLY A 397 17.05 -10.39 8.66
N GLY A 398 18.21 -11.02 8.85
CA GLY A 398 19.27 -11.05 7.82
C GLY A 398 18.86 -11.82 6.56
N THR A 399 18.14 -12.93 6.69
CA THR A 399 17.67 -13.73 5.56
C THR A 399 16.63 -12.98 4.72
N ALA A 400 15.67 -12.30 5.34
CA ALA A 400 14.70 -11.46 4.65
C ALA A 400 15.37 -10.26 3.97
N HIS A 401 16.32 -9.61 4.66
CA HIS A 401 17.06 -8.47 4.12
C HIS A 401 17.80 -8.81 2.81
N LYS A 402 18.39 -10.02 2.71
CA LYS A 402 19.02 -10.52 1.48
C LYS A 402 18.06 -10.44 0.28
N TYR A 403 16.84 -10.94 0.43
CA TYR A 403 15.86 -10.97 -0.67
C TYR A 403 15.20 -9.61 -0.92
N TYR A 404 15.05 -8.78 0.11
CA TYR A 404 14.66 -7.38 -0.03
C TYR A 404 15.66 -6.61 -0.91
N MET A 405 16.97 -6.75 -0.66
CA MET A 405 18.01 -6.12 -1.48
C MET A 405 17.98 -6.62 -2.93
N LEU A 406 17.83 -7.93 -3.14
CA LEU A 406 17.83 -8.53 -4.46
C LEU A 406 16.59 -8.17 -5.30
N PHE A 407 15.39 -8.49 -4.80
CA PHE A 407 14.15 -8.39 -5.56
C PHE A 407 13.58 -6.97 -5.63
N GLN A 408 13.72 -6.19 -4.56
CA GLN A 408 13.06 -4.88 -4.45
C GLN A 408 14.00 -3.72 -4.83
N HIS A 409 15.29 -3.80 -4.46
CA HIS A 409 16.28 -2.74 -4.71
C HIS A 409 17.23 -3.00 -5.88
N HIS A 410 17.32 -4.25 -6.35
CA HIS A 410 18.30 -4.71 -7.33
C HIS A 410 19.75 -4.37 -6.89
N LEU A 411 20.06 -4.66 -5.63
CA LEU A 411 21.38 -4.47 -5.02
C LEU A 411 21.95 -5.83 -4.57
N PRO A 412 23.29 -5.97 -4.57
CA PRO A 412 23.93 -7.14 -3.96
C PRO A 412 23.60 -7.22 -2.46
N PRO A 413 23.27 -8.41 -1.94
CA PRO A 413 23.05 -8.59 -0.51
C PRO A 413 24.39 -8.65 0.25
N PRO A 414 24.36 -8.63 1.60
CA PRO A 414 25.53 -8.95 2.41
C PRO A 414 26.10 -10.34 2.05
N PRO A 415 27.43 -10.57 2.11
CA PRO A 415 28.06 -11.84 1.76
C PRO A 415 27.59 -13.05 2.59
N SER A 416 27.16 -12.82 3.83
CA SER A 416 26.63 -13.85 4.73
C SER A 416 25.63 -13.24 5.71
N THR A 417 24.71 -14.04 6.21
CA THR A 417 23.72 -13.65 7.23
C THR A 417 24.03 -14.30 8.59
N TYR A 418 23.33 -13.85 9.64
CA TYR A 418 23.56 -14.31 11.01
C TYR A 418 23.31 -15.80 11.20
N THR A 419 24.26 -16.47 11.86
CA THR A 419 24.11 -17.83 12.41
C THR A 419 24.67 -17.89 13.83
N SER A 420 24.10 -18.76 14.64
CA SER A 420 24.47 -18.95 16.06
C SER A 420 25.72 -19.80 16.27
N ASP A 421 26.13 -20.55 15.24
CA ASP A 421 27.24 -21.50 15.22
C ASP A 421 28.46 -21.01 14.41
N ALA A 422 28.37 -19.86 13.72
CA ALA A 422 29.53 -19.24 13.10
C ALA A 422 30.55 -18.79 14.17
N PRO A 423 31.87 -18.88 13.89
CA PRO A 423 32.89 -18.38 14.80
C PRO A 423 32.77 -16.86 14.96
N GLN A 424 32.23 -16.39 16.09
CA GLN A 424 32.08 -14.95 16.35
C GLN A 424 33.42 -14.21 16.55
N ALA A 425 34.55 -14.92 16.58
CA ALA A 425 35.88 -14.36 16.74
C ALA A 425 36.88 -15.10 15.85
N GLY A 426 37.41 -14.43 14.82
CA GLY A 426 38.57 -14.94 14.07
C GLY A 426 38.73 -14.51 12.62
N HIS A 427 37.68 -14.00 11.96
CA HIS A 427 37.78 -13.51 10.57
C HIS A 427 37.72 -11.99 10.54
N ALA A 428 38.68 -11.37 9.83
CA ALA A 428 38.89 -9.92 9.82
C ALA A 428 37.66 -9.10 9.38
N ASP A 429 36.68 -9.73 8.71
CA ASP A 429 35.53 -9.07 8.08
C ASP A 429 34.15 -9.61 8.56
N GLY A 430 34.09 -10.56 9.51
CA GLY A 430 32.82 -11.08 10.04
C GLY A 430 31.96 -11.93 9.09
N VAL A 431 32.50 -12.33 7.93
CA VAL A 431 31.82 -13.15 6.91
C VAL A 431 31.92 -14.65 7.24
N ASP A 432 30.82 -15.39 7.09
CA ASP A 432 30.76 -16.84 7.25
C ASP A 432 31.14 -17.57 5.94
N PRO A 433 32.31 -18.25 5.86
CA PRO A 433 32.74 -18.93 4.64
C PRO A 433 31.82 -20.09 4.22
N ALA A 434 31.06 -20.68 5.15
CA ALA A 434 30.14 -21.77 4.83
C ALA A 434 29.05 -21.31 3.86
N GLN A 435 28.60 -20.07 4.01
CA GLN A 435 27.57 -19.46 3.17
C GLN A 435 28.08 -19.02 1.80
N LEU A 436 29.41 -19.02 1.60
CA LEU A 436 30.06 -18.68 0.33
C LEU A 436 30.47 -19.90 -0.50
N VAL A 437 30.19 -21.12 -0.02
CA VAL A 437 30.43 -22.35 -0.78
C VAL A 437 29.58 -22.32 -2.04
N ASP A 438 30.24 -22.50 -3.19
CA ASP A 438 29.65 -22.44 -4.53
C ASP A 438 28.73 -21.23 -4.77
N THR A 439 29.00 -20.12 -4.09
CA THR A 439 28.18 -18.90 -4.14
C THR A 439 29.05 -17.72 -4.58
N TYR A 440 28.48 -16.88 -5.44
CA TYR A 440 29.02 -15.58 -5.82
C TYR A 440 28.12 -14.48 -5.25
N VAL A 441 28.73 -13.49 -4.63
CA VAL A 441 28.07 -12.25 -4.17
C VAL A 441 28.87 -11.08 -4.74
N ALA A 442 28.20 -10.17 -5.43
CA ALA A 442 28.86 -8.99 -5.95
C ALA A 442 29.27 -8.04 -4.81
N PRO A 443 30.32 -7.23 -5.00
CA PRO A 443 30.68 -6.18 -4.05
C PRO A 443 29.51 -5.22 -3.82
N ALA A 444 29.40 -4.68 -2.61
CA ALA A 444 28.37 -3.70 -2.26
C ALA A 444 28.35 -2.53 -3.27
N MET A 445 27.15 -2.20 -3.75
CA MET A 445 26.93 -1.10 -4.69
C MET A 445 26.36 0.10 -3.94
N ILE A 446 27.05 1.23 -4.01
CA ILE A 446 26.61 2.48 -3.41
C ILE A 446 26.03 3.35 -4.53
N GLU A 447 24.79 3.82 -4.34
CA GLU A 447 24.15 4.71 -5.30
C GLU A 447 23.62 5.98 -4.66
N SER A 448 23.65 7.07 -5.43
CA SER A 448 23.30 8.42 -4.98
C SER A 448 21.82 8.62 -4.63
N SER A 449 20.95 7.70 -5.08
CA SER A 449 19.52 7.66 -4.75
C SER A 449 19.25 7.15 -3.34
N TYR A 450 20.22 6.53 -2.66
CA TYR A 450 20.04 6.07 -1.29
C TYR A 450 20.64 7.04 -0.26
N ILE A 451 19.97 7.10 0.88
CA ILE A 451 20.42 7.77 2.11
C ILE A 451 20.63 6.66 3.14
N ILE A 452 21.86 6.16 3.19
CA ILE A 452 22.25 5.03 4.03
C ILE A 452 22.40 5.51 5.48
N GLY A 453 21.69 4.84 6.40
CA GLY A 453 21.77 5.12 7.84
C GLY A 453 23.21 5.02 8.35
N SER A 454 23.59 5.92 9.26
CA SER A 454 24.98 5.98 9.74
C SER A 454 25.41 4.81 10.65
N LYS A 455 24.45 4.06 11.19
CA LYS A 455 24.68 2.96 12.12
C LYS A 455 23.88 1.73 11.68
N PRO A 456 24.39 0.52 11.92
CA PRO A 456 23.60 -0.69 11.69
C PRO A 456 22.42 -0.75 12.66
N GLY A 457 21.34 -1.37 12.20
CA GLY A 457 20.16 -1.67 13.00
C GLY A 457 20.44 -2.67 14.13
N PRO A 458 19.62 -2.67 15.20
CA PRO A 458 19.92 -3.44 16.41
C PRO A 458 19.72 -4.95 16.25
N TYR A 459 18.91 -5.39 15.27
CA TYR A 459 18.51 -6.79 15.11
C TYR A 459 18.99 -7.40 13.79
N VAL A 460 18.78 -6.69 12.67
CA VAL A 460 19.24 -7.11 11.32
C VAL A 460 20.76 -6.93 11.18
N ALA A 461 21.36 -6.02 11.97
CA ALA A 461 22.78 -5.63 11.91
C ALA A 461 23.24 -5.04 10.57
N GLU A 462 22.29 -4.63 9.73
CA GLU A 462 22.52 -3.94 8.45
C GLU A 462 22.17 -2.46 8.56
N HIS A 463 22.61 -1.64 7.60
CA HIS A 463 22.30 -0.22 7.56
C HIS A 463 20.94 0.04 6.87
N SER A 464 20.17 1.01 7.36
CA SER A 464 18.89 1.38 6.74
C SER A 464 19.09 1.94 5.33
N HIS A 465 18.20 1.56 4.41
CA HIS A 465 18.22 1.99 3.01
C HIS A 465 17.04 2.92 2.70
N ASN A 466 17.18 4.18 3.10
CA ASN A 466 16.21 5.22 2.76
C ASN A 466 16.46 5.69 1.32
N MET A 467 15.42 6.17 0.62
CA MET A 467 15.51 6.54 -0.80
C MET A 467 15.19 8.02 -1.01
N TYR A 468 15.89 8.65 -1.95
CA TYR A 468 15.55 9.95 -2.52
C TYR A 468 15.67 9.89 -4.05
N CYS A 469 14.65 10.39 -4.74
CA CYS A 469 14.74 10.67 -6.18
C CYS A 469 13.76 11.78 -6.59
N GLN A 470 13.99 12.37 -7.76
CA GLN A 470 12.99 13.22 -8.42
C GLN A 470 11.99 12.34 -9.18
N LEU A 471 10.71 12.68 -9.10
CA LEU A 471 9.63 12.07 -9.87
C LEU A 471 9.24 13.00 -11.04
N GLY A 472 10.20 13.27 -11.92
CA GLY A 472 10.07 14.24 -13.01
C GLY A 472 10.43 15.67 -12.58
N ALA A 473 9.88 16.68 -13.26
CA ALA A 473 10.39 18.06 -13.21
C ALA A 473 10.17 18.81 -11.88
N ARG A 474 9.06 18.56 -11.17
CA ARG A 474 8.59 19.38 -10.03
C ARG A 474 8.23 18.59 -8.78
N MET A 475 8.45 17.28 -8.80
CA MET A 475 8.06 16.39 -7.72
C MET A 475 9.28 15.62 -7.24
N ALA A 476 9.42 15.50 -5.93
CA ALA A 476 10.43 14.67 -5.30
C ALA A 476 9.77 13.54 -4.50
N PHE A 477 10.53 12.46 -4.30
CA PHE A 477 10.15 11.31 -3.49
C PHE A 477 11.18 11.08 -2.40
N VAL A 478 10.68 10.70 -1.22
CA VAL A 478 11.49 10.12 -0.15
C VAL A 478 10.79 8.90 0.45
N GLY A 479 11.48 7.77 0.49
CA GLY A 479 11.01 6.56 1.16
C GLY A 479 11.86 6.28 2.39
N ILE A 480 11.23 6.02 3.53
CA ILE A 480 11.92 5.77 4.80
C ILE A 480 11.90 4.28 5.13
N ASP A 481 13.08 3.71 5.29
CA ASP A 481 13.23 2.35 5.83
C ASP A 481 13.02 2.39 7.33
N ALA A 482 11.80 2.06 7.71
CA ALA A 482 11.31 2.11 9.09
C ALA A 482 11.40 0.75 9.80
N ARG A 483 12.10 -0.25 9.25
CA ARG A 483 12.21 -1.60 9.85
C ARG A 483 13.64 -1.97 10.26
N THR A 484 14.65 -1.55 9.49
CA THR A 484 16.05 -1.91 9.79
C THR A 484 16.50 -1.40 11.16
N GLU A 485 16.19 -0.14 11.50
CA GLU A 485 16.60 0.52 12.74
C GLU A 485 15.58 0.40 13.88
N ARG A 486 14.41 -0.20 13.59
CA ARG A 486 13.26 -0.15 14.48
C ARG A 486 13.50 -0.94 15.76
N THR A 487 13.00 -0.38 16.84
CA THR A 487 12.77 -1.01 18.13
C THR A 487 11.37 -0.65 18.62
N ARG A 488 10.89 -1.34 19.65
CA ARG A 488 9.62 -1.01 20.33
C ARG A 488 9.50 0.45 20.82
N HIS A 489 10.62 1.18 20.90
CA HIS A 489 10.65 2.54 21.44
C HIS A 489 11.12 3.61 20.44
N GLN A 490 11.60 3.20 19.27
CA GLN A 490 12.18 4.10 18.28
C GLN A 490 12.07 3.50 16.88
N VAL A 491 11.59 4.28 15.91
CA VAL A 491 11.46 3.84 14.52
C VAL A 491 12.78 3.97 13.77
N ASN A 492 13.37 5.17 13.77
CA ASN A 492 14.68 5.43 13.16
C ASN A 492 15.61 6.19 14.10
N TYR A 493 16.91 6.08 13.87
CA TYR A 493 17.90 6.86 14.59
C TYR A 493 17.74 8.35 14.30
N PRO A 494 17.95 9.24 15.30
CA PRO A 494 17.95 10.69 15.09
C PRO A 494 18.90 11.15 13.99
N GLU A 495 20.07 10.51 13.92
CA GLU A 495 21.09 10.81 12.90
C GLU A 495 20.61 10.45 11.49
N THR A 496 19.84 9.37 11.34
CA THR A 496 19.23 8.97 10.06
C THR A 496 18.21 10.03 9.61
N TYR A 497 17.36 10.53 10.51
CA TYR A 497 16.48 11.66 10.19
C TYR A 497 17.29 12.91 9.79
N ASP A 498 18.38 13.23 10.49
CA ASP A 498 19.22 14.36 10.13
C ASP A 498 19.84 14.23 8.74
N GLN A 499 20.29 13.03 8.35
CA GLN A 499 20.76 12.74 6.99
C GLN A 499 19.65 12.99 5.96
N ILE A 500 18.43 12.50 6.22
CA ILE A 500 17.26 12.67 5.33
C ILE A 500 16.93 14.16 5.14
N PHE A 501 16.72 14.91 6.22
CA PHE A 501 16.35 16.33 6.13
C PHE A 501 17.46 17.19 5.52
N THR A 502 18.73 16.86 5.81
CA THR A 502 19.88 17.54 5.18
C THR A 502 19.88 17.31 3.67
N ARG A 503 19.67 16.06 3.23
CA ARG A 503 19.59 15.74 1.79
C ARG A 503 18.44 16.47 1.13
N LEU A 504 17.23 16.40 1.68
CA LEU A 504 16.04 17.07 1.12
C LEU A 504 16.23 18.58 0.98
N SER A 505 16.69 19.26 2.05
CA SER A 505 16.94 20.72 2.01
C SER A 505 18.00 21.09 0.96
N GLY A 506 19.06 20.27 0.82
CA GLY A 506 20.07 20.46 -0.21
C GLY A 506 19.53 20.34 -1.63
N GLU A 507 18.74 19.30 -1.90
CA GLU A 507 18.15 19.03 -3.21
C GLU A 507 17.12 20.10 -3.61
N PHE A 508 16.29 20.57 -2.67
CA PHE A 508 15.31 21.62 -2.94
C PHE A 508 15.99 22.96 -3.24
N LYS A 509 17.07 23.30 -2.52
CA LYS A 509 17.89 24.48 -2.82
C LYS A 509 18.54 24.38 -4.20
N ALA A 510 19.08 23.21 -4.55
CA ALA A 510 19.69 22.98 -5.86
C ALA A 510 18.68 23.12 -7.00
N ALA A 511 17.51 22.49 -6.86
CA ALA A 511 16.42 22.57 -7.83
C ALA A 511 15.91 24.01 -8.02
N ALA A 512 15.73 24.75 -6.92
CA ALA A 512 15.35 26.16 -6.97
C ALA A 512 16.42 27.02 -7.66
N ALA A 513 17.71 26.81 -7.34
CA ALA A 513 18.82 27.52 -7.98
C ALA A 513 18.95 27.22 -9.48
N ALA A 514 18.57 26.02 -9.91
CA ALA A 514 18.50 25.62 -11.31
C ALA A 514 17.26 26.17 -12.06
N GLY A 515 16.35 26.88 -11.37
CA GLY A 515 15.15 27.45 -11.97
C GLY A 515 13.98 26.47 -12.14
N GLN A 516 14.08 25.26 -11.56
CA GLN A 516 13.03 24.24 -11.55
C GLN A 516 12.75 23.81 -10.11
N PRO A 517 12.19 24.71 -9.27
CA PRO A 517 11.94 24.39 -7.86
C PRO A 517 10.97 23.22 -7.74
N ILE A 518 11.30 22.29 -6.83
CA ILE A 518 10.36 21.24 -6.41
C ILE A 518 9.14 21.91 -5.77
N LYS A 519 7.96 21.39 -6.10
CA LYS A 519 6.66 21.87 -5.61
C LYS A 519 5.94 20.85 -4.75
N HIS A 520 6.16 19.56 -5.01
CA HIS A 520 5.57 18.45 -4.29
C HIS A 520 6.65 17.51 -3.75
N LEU A 521 6.50 17.09 -2.49
CA LEU A 521 7.26 15.98 -1.90
C LEU A 521 6.29 14.84 -1.58
N ILE A 522 6.53 13.69 -2.20
CA ILE A 522 5.88 12.43 -1.86
C ILE A 522 6.73 11.73 -0.79
N LEU A 523 6.20 11.61 0.43
CA LEU A 523 6.83 10.88 1.53
C LEU A 523 6.18 9.51 1.68
N LEU A 524 6.96 8.43 1.64
CA LEU A 524 6.48 7.07 1.84
C LEU A 524 6.88 6.54 3.22
N LEU A 525 5.88 6.06 3.96
CA LEU A 525 5.98 5.37 5.24
C LEU A 525 5.25 4.03 5.13
N GLY A 526 5.75 2.97 5.76
CA GLY A 526 5.06 1.67 5.78
C GLY A 526 3.71 1.77 6.48
N VAL A 527 3.70 2.47 7.62
CA VAL A 527 2.51 2.61 8.48
C VAL A 527 1.92 4.04 8.42
N PRO A 528 0.58 4.19 8.38
CA PRO A 528 -0.08 5.50 8.37
C PRO A 528 0.29 6.36 9.58
N ILE A 529 0.58 7.64 9.32
CA ILE A 529 1.00 8.58 10.37
C ILE A 529 -0.14 9.47 10.86
N ALA A 530 -1.11 9.81 10.01
CA ALA A 530 -2.32 10.56 10.37
C ALA A 530 -3.53 9.63 10.45
N TYR A 531 -3.63 8.86 11.54
CA TYR A 531 -4.62 7.79 11.70
C TYR A 531 -5.25 7.79 13.10
N PRO A 532 -6.45 7.22 13.31
CA PRO A 532 -7.08 7.17 14.63
C PRO A 532 -6.20 6.46 15.66
N ARG A 533 -6.11 7.04 16.86
CA ARG A 533 -5.38 6.43 17.97
C ARG A 533 -6.13 5.19 18.45
N LEU A 534 -5.45 4.04 18.40
CA LEU A 534 -6.03 2.77 18.82
C LEU A 534 -5.73 2.43 20.28
N THR A 535 -5.06 3.28 21.05
CA THR A 535 -4.60 2.98 22.43
C THR A 535 -5.74 2.61 23.41
N TRP A 536 -6.99 2.76 23.02
CA TRP A 536 -8.15 2.27 23.77
C TRP A 536 -8.47 0.80 23.49
N LEU A 537 -8.14 0.25 22.30
CA LEU A 537 -8.25 -1.17 21.96
C LEU A 537 -7.38 -2.02 22.89
N GLU A 538 -6.19 -1.54 23.25
CA GLU A 538 -5.37 -2.09 24.35
C GLU A 538 -6.20 -2.33 25.62
N ASN A 539 -6.94 -1.32 26.09
CA ASN A 539 -7.74 -1.43 27.31
C ASN A 539 -8.93 -2.39 27.16
N ILE A 540 -9.47 -2.54 25.94
CA ILE A 540 -10.58 -3.45 25.67
C ILE A 540 -10.08 -4.91 25.58
N PHE A 541 -8.99 -5.15 24.86
CA PHE A 541 -8.45 -6.49 24.68
C PHE A 541 -7.63 -7.00 25.88
N SER A 542 -7.10 -6.10 26.71
CA SER A 542 -6.51 -6.43 28.02
C SER A 542 -7.54 -6.56 29.15
N SER A 543 -8.82 -6.26 28.88
CA SER A 543 -9.88 -6.35 29.89
C SER A 543 -10.06 -7.78 30.43
N PRO A 544 -10.25 -7.97 31.74
CA PRO A 544 -10.58 -9.28 32.34
C PRO A 544 -11.80 -9.96 31.70
N LEU A 545 -12.71 -9.18 31.09
CA LEU A 545 -13.87 -9.68 30.35
C LEU A 545 -13.52 -10.47 29.08
N MET A 546 -12.33 -10.24 28.51
CA MET A 546 -11.79 -11.04 27.41
C MET A 546 -11.12 -12.33 27.89
N GLY A 547 -10.95 -12.51 29.20
CA GLY A 547 -10.34 -13.71 29.80
C GLY A 547 -10.98 -15.03 29.33
N PRO A 548 -12.32 -15.18 29.33
CA PRO A 548 -12.99 -16.37 28.82
C PRO A 548 -12.77 -16.62 27.32
N VAL A 549 -12.71 -15.57 26.50
CA VAL A 549 -12.46 -15.66 25.05
C VAL A 549 -11.03 -16.08 24.77
N LYS A 550 -10.05 -15.46 25.44
CA LYS A 550 -8.63 -15.84 25.38
C LYS A 550 -8.42 -17.28 25.85
N PHE A 551 -9.09 -17.67 26.93
CA PHE A 551 -9.04 -19.04 27.45
C PHE A 551 -9.63 -20.06 26.45
N MET A 552 -10.78 -19.77 25.85
CA MET A 552 -11.39 -20.65 24.84
C MET A 552 -10.54 -20.76 23.57
N ASN A 553 -9.96 -19.66 23.08
CA ASN A 553 -9.05 -19.71 21.94
C ASN A 553 -7.83 -20.59 22.24
N ARG A 554 -7.17 -20.35 23.39
CA ARG A 554 -6.01 -21.13 23.85
C ARG A 554 -6.32 -22.60 24.09
N ARG A 555 -7.56 -22.94 24.50
CA ARG A 555 -7.95 -24.31 24.91
C ARG A 555 -8.54 -25.15 23.79
N PHE A 556 -9.18 -24.53 22.80
CA PHE A 556 -9.97 -25.22 21.78
C PHE A 556 -9.63 -24.81 20.32
N GLY A 557 -8.75 -23.83 20.09
CA GLY A 557 -8.37 -23.41 18.74
C GLY A 557 -9.51 -22.77 17.92
N LEU A 558 -10.57 -22.31 18.60
CA LEU A 558 -11.80 -21.78 17.99
C LEU A 558 -11.77 -20.27 17.71
N GLY A 559 -10.58 -19.63 17.74
CA GLY A 559 -10.37 -18.24 17.39
C GLY A 559 -9.32 -18.12 16.28
N GLY A 560 -9.65 -18.57 15.08
CA GLY A 560 -8.79 -18.43 13.90
C GLY A 560 -8.58 -16.95 13.52
N GLY A 561 -7.33 -16.57 13.28
CA GLY A 561 -6.93 -15.34 12.59
C GLY A 561 -7.11 -14.00 13.31
N PHE A 562 -7.21 -13.99 14.65
CA PHE A 562 -7.36 -12.76 15.44
C PHE A 562 -6.34 -12.61 16.60
N PHE A 563 -5.39 -13.53 16.78
CA PHE A 563 -4.49 -13.53 17.93
C PHE A 563 -3.05 -13.88 17.53
N ASN A 564 -2.10 -13.05 17.95
CA ASN A 564 -0.69 -13.25 17.64
C ASN A 564 -0.18 -14.47 18.43
N TYR A 565 0.48 -15.37 17.70
CA TYR A 565 0.95 -16.64 18.23
C TYR A 565 2.21 -16.48 19.10
N PHE A 566 2.89 -15.35 19.01
CA PHE A 566 4.17 -15.11 19.71
C PHE A 566 4.01 -14.83 21.20
N ASP A 567 2.98 -14.08 21.62
CA ASP A 567 2.76 -13.72 23.03
C ASP A 567 1.31 -13.96 23.51
N GLY A 568 0.38 -14.32 22.61
CA GLY A 568 -1.05 -14.50 22.90
C GLY A 568 -1.84 -13.19 22.99
N SER A 569 -1.30 -12.08 22.47
CA SER A 569 -2.02 -10.84 22.20
C SER A 569 -3.02 -11.03 21.03
N VAL A 570 -3.93 -10.08 20.84
CA VAL A 570 -4.82 -10.03 19.67
C VAL A 570 -3.95 -9.49 18.53
N ASP A 571 -4.02 -10.00 17.29
CA ASP A 571 -3.19 -9.51 16.16
C ASP A 571 -3.26 -7.96 16.06
N LEU A 572 -4.46 -7.41 16.26
CA LEU A 572 -4.74 -5.96 16.30
C LEU A 572 -4.05 -5.16 17.44
N LEU A 573 -3.48 -5.83 18.45
CA LEU A 573 -2.71 -5.20 19.53
C LEU A 573 -1.24 -4.98 19.16
N ASP A 574 -0.66 -5.87 18.35
CA ASP A 574 0.73 -5.72 17.90
C ASP A 574 0.79 -4.64 16.81
N ASP A 575 -0.16 -4.62 15.86
CA ASP A 575 -0.39 -3.53 14.90
C ASP A 575 -0.51 -2.15 15.59
N LEU A 576 -1.07 -2.14 16.80
CA LEU A 576 -1.28 -0.93 17.58
C LEU A 576 0.02 -0.40 18.22
N ASP A 577 0.93 -1.26 18.65
CA ASP A 577 2.27 -0.85 19.13
C ASP A 577 3.18 -0.43 17.94
N ASP A 578 2.94 -0.94 16.72
CA ASP A 578 3.66 -0.62 15.47
C ASP A 578 3.37 0.80 14.94
N HIS A 579 2.16 1.28 15.19
CA HIS A 579 1.68 2.56 14.69
C HIS A 579 2.49 3.75 15.22
N TYR A 580 2.77 4.72 14.35
CA TYR A 580 3.32 6.02 14.76
C TYR A 580 2.47 6.72 15.84
N THR A 581 1.17 6.41 15.89
CA THR A 581 0.22 6.98 16.85
C THR A 581 0.25 6.30 18.23
N ALA A 582 0.99 5.20 18.38
CA ALA A 582 1.24 4.51 19.63
C ALA A 582 1.89 5.44 20.66
N ARG A 583 1.65 5.14 21.95
CA ARG A 583 2.13 5.98 23.06
C ARG A 583 3.66 6.12 23.07
N THR A 584 4.37 5.05 22.71
CA THR A 584 5.84 4.97 22.63
C THR A 584 6.40 5.86 21.52
N HIS A 585 5.79 5.81 20.33
CA HIS A 585 6.27 6.53 19.13
C HIS A 585 5.76 7.97 19.02
N LYS A 586 4.73 8.37 19.78
CA LYS A 586 4.09 9.69 19.67
C LYS A 586 5.07 10.88 19.74
N LYS A 587 6.14 10.80 20.54
CA LYS A 587 7.13 11.90 20.64
C LYS A 587 7.99 12.00 19.39
N GLU A 588 8.47 10.88 18.89
CA GLU A 588 9.22 10.79 17.63
C GLU A 588 8.36 11.24 16.45
N ARG A 589 7.14 10.71 16.35
CA ARG A 589 6.13 11.12 15.36
C ARG A 589 5.91 12.62 15.34
N ASN A 590 5.56 13.22 16.49
CA ASN A 590 5.23 14.65 16.53
C ASN A 590 6.43 15.51 16.12
N TRP A 591 7.63 15.15 16.57
CA TRP A 591 8.85 15.83 16.17
C TRP A 591 9.13 15.67 14.67
N PHE A 592 8.94 14.48 14.11
CA PHE A 592 9.11 14.22 12.69
C PHE A 592 8.16 15.07 11.83
N ILE A 593 6.87 15.13 12.20
CA ILE A 593 5.88 16.00 11.53
C ILE A 593 6.27 17.47 11.64
N GLU A 594 6.69 17.96 12.82
CA GLU A 594 7.13 19.36 12.97
C GLU A 594 8.36 19.68 12.11
N ARG A 595 9.27 18.73 11.90
CA ARG A 595 10.39 18.88 10.96
C ARG A 595 9.95 18.92 9.51
N LEU A 596 8.98 18.08 9.12
CA LEU A 596 8.37 18.14 7.79
C LEU A 596 7.70 19.49 7.56
N GLN A 597 7.01 20.03 8.57
CA GLN A 597 6.39 21.36 8.51
C GLN A 597 7.43 22.46 8.33
N ALA A 598 8.56 22.36 9.03
CA ALA A 598 9.68 23.30 8.86
C ALA A 598 10.29 23.22 7.45
N LEU A 599 10.48 22.02 6.91
CA LEU A 599 10.98 21.81 5.55
C LEU A 599 10.00 22.37 4.50
N SER A 600 8.70 22.10 4.67
CA SER A 600 7.63 22.61 3.82
C SER A 600 7.61 24.15 3.79
N ALA A 601 7.74 24.78 4.97
CA ALA A 601 7.84 26.23 5.09
C ALA A 601 9.14 26.81 4.52
N GLU A 602 10.30 26.17 4.73
CA GLU A 602 11.60 26.66 4.24
C GLU A 602 11.64 26.72 2.70
N HIS A 603 11.03 25.73 2.03
CA HIS A 603 11.14 25.56 0.57
C HIS A 603 9.85 25.86 -0.20
N SER A 604 8.76 26.18 0.50
CA SER A 604 7.41 26.31 -0.08
C SER A 604 7.02 25.07 -0.91
N VAL A 605 7.19 23.89 -0.30
CA VAL A 605 6.89 22.57 -0.89
C VAL A 605 5.68 21.95 -0.21
N ARG A 606 4.70 21.47 -0.97
CA ARG A 606 3.56 20.71 -0.44
C ARG A 606 3.98 19.26 -0.20
N ILE A 607 3.69 18.72 0.99
CA ILE A 607 4.03 17.34 1.34
C ILE A 607 2.76 16.47 1.31
N THR A 608 2.84 15.37 0.58
CA THR A 608 1.84 14.29 0.55
C THR A 608 2.47 13.02 1.06
N ILE A 609 1.85 12.39 2.06
CA ILE A 609 2.34 11.20 2.74
C ILE A 609 1.56 9.99 2.23
N LEU A 610 2.26 8.91 1.92
CA LEU A 610 1.70 7.62 1.53
C LEU A 610 1.89 6.66 2.70
N GLY A 611 0.84 5.89 3.04
CA GLY A 611 0.86 4.90 4.12
C GLY A 611 0.11 3.61 3.78
N GLY A 612 0.63 2.48 4.25
CA GLY A 612 0.15 1.12 3.99
C GLY A 612 -0.41 0.41 5.24
N ASP A 613 -0.08 -0.87 5.42
CA ASP A 613 -0.26 -1.70 6.63
C ASP A 613 -1.72 -2.04 7.07
N VAL A 614 -2.60 -1.04 7.17
CA VAL A 614 -3.89 -1.17 7.90
C VAL A 614 -5.04 -1.89 7.17
N HIS A 615 -4.79 -2.44 5.98
CA HIS A 615 -5.73 -3.18 5.12
C HIS A 615 -7.07 -2.48 4.80
N LEU A 616 -7.16 -1.14 4.94
CA LEU A 616 -8.29 -0.33 4.47
C LEU A 616 -7.86 0.96 3.79
N ALA A 617 -8.77 1.57 3.01
CA ALA A 617 -8.55 2.88 2.41
C ALA A 617 -8.99 4.01 3.36
N ALA A 618 -8.18 5.07 3.47
CA ALA A 618 -8.53 6.27 4.23
C ALA A 618 -7.73 7.49 3.75
N ILE A 619 -8.19 8.69 4.12
CA ILE A 619 -7.41 9.93 3.97
C ILE A 619 -7.24 10.55 5.34
N GLY A 620 -6.00 10.56 5.84
CA GLY A 620 -5.61 11.36 7.00
C GLY A 620 -5.12 12.73 6.59
N ARG A 621 -5.14 13.71 7.50
CA ARG A 621 -4.53 15.01 7.25
C ARG A 621 -4.05 15.71 8.50
N PHE A 622 -3.01 16.52 8.34
CA PHE A 622 -2.62 17.60 9.25
C PHE A 622 -3.02 18.92 8.61
N TYR A 623 -3.37 19.93 9.41
CA TYR A 623 -3.76 21.25 8.93
C TYR A 623 -3.65 22.29 10.06
N ALA A 624 -3.57 23.57 9.70
CA ALA A 624 -3.63 24.66 10.65
C ALA A 624 -4.93 24.60 11.46
N ASN A 625 -4.83 24.84 12.77
CA ASN A 625 -6.03 25.04 13.58
C ASN A 625 -6.93 26.11 12.90
N PRO A 626 -8.21 25.81 12.62
CA PRO A 626 -9.11 26.72 11.88
C PRO A 626 -9.25 28.12 12.50
N ASP A 627 -9.03 28.27 13.80
CA ASP A 627 -9.07 29.56 14.50
C ASP A 627 -7.96 30.52 14.02
N LEU A 628 -6.87 29.98 13.45
CA LEU A 628 -5.79 30.77 12.85
C LEU A 628 -6.19 31.43 11.53
N LYS A 629 -7.28 30.98 10.88
CA LYS A 629 -7.82 31.54 9.63
C LYS A 629 -6.79 31.63 8.50
N ILE A 630 -5.93 30.61 8.40
CA ILE A 630 -4.93 30.50 7.35
C ILE A 630 -5.56 29.73 6.18
N ALA A 631 -5.50 30.30 4.97
CA ALA A 631 -5.90 29.61 3.76
C ALA A 631 -4.96 28.43 3.49
N THR A 632 -5.50 27.29 3.06
CA THR A 632 -4.75 26.04 2.90
C THR A 632 -3.57 26.17 1.95
N GLU A 633 -3.70 26.99 0.90
CA GLU A 633 -2.66 27.32 -0.06
C GLU A 633 -1.44 27.97 0.61
N ASN A 634 -1.62 28.64 1.74
CA ASN A 634 -0.57 29.30 2.52
C ASN A 634 -0.17 28.51 3.78
N ASP A 635 -0.78 27.36 4.02
CA ASP A 635 -0.56 26.57 5.22
C ASP A 635 0.47 25.46 5.00
N TYR A 636 1.71 25.70 5.45
CA TYR A 636 2.78 24.68 5.44
C TYR A 636 2.48 23.46 6.33
N ARG A 637 1.45 23.53 7.19
CA ARG A 637 1.01 22.43 8.06
C ARG A 637 0.06 21.48 7.34
N PHE A 638 -0.56 21.93 6.25
CA PHE A 638 -1.48 21.12 5.48
C PHE A 638 -0.74 20.02 4.74
N MET A 639 -0.93 18.79 5.20
CA MET A 639 -0.32 17.57 4.66
C MET A 639 -1.36 16.48 4.62
N ILE A 640 -1.58 15.90 3.45
CA ILE A 640 -2.48 14.77 3.26
C ILE A 640 -1.69 13.47 3.46
N ASN A 641 -2.24 12.53 4.23
CA ASN A 641 -1.80 11.15 4.29
C ASN A 641 -2.79 10.27 3.51
N VAL A 642 -2.40 9.87 2.30
CA VAL A 642 -3.12 8.89 1.49
C VAL A 642 -2.85 7.50 2.06
N VAL A 643 -3.88 6.85 2.61
CA VAL A 643 -3.79 5.49 3.12
C VAL A 643 -4.43 4.56 2.11
N SER A 644 -3.62 3.72 1.49
CA SER A 644 -4.06 2.77 0.47
C SER A 644 -3.51 1.39 0.78
N SER A 645 -4.31 0.62 1.51
CA SER A 645 -3.98 -0.73 1.95
C SER A 645 -5.28 -1.54 1.98
N ALA A 646 -5.36 -2.81 1.61
CA ALA A 646 -4.39 -3.60 0.86
C ALA A 646 -4.79 -3.65 -0.62
N ILE A 647 -3.83 -3.80 -1.55
CA ILE A 647 -4.17 -4.09 -2.96
C ILE A 647 -4.63 -5.55 -3.15
N THR A 648 -4.10 -6.47 -2.33
CA THR A 648 -4.36 -7.91 -2.47
C THR A 648 -4.99 -8.52 -1.22
N ASN A 649 -4.48 -8.20 -0.03
CA ASN A 649 -4.89 -8.85 1.21
C ASN A 649 -6.37 -8.60 1.55
N LYS A 650 -6.94 -9.45 2.40
CA LYS A 650 -8.30 -9.26 2.91
C LYS A 650 -8.38 -8.00 3.79
N PRO A 651 -9.43 -7.17 3.65
CA PRO A 651 -9.67 -6.03 4.53
C PRO A 651 -10.04 -6.47 5.95
N PRO A 652 -9.95 -5.56 6.94
CA PRO A 652 -10.43 -5.83 8.28
C PRO A 652 -11.97 -5.92 8.29
N PRO A 653 -12.57 -6.58 9.30
CA PRO A 653 -14.01 -6.67 9.40
C PRO A 653 -14.69 -5.29 9.44
N ALA A 654 -15.85 -5.15 8.78
CA ALA A 654 -16.59 -3.88 8.69
C ALA A 654 -16.88 -3.24 10.07
N ALA A 655 -17.09 -4.06 11.11
CA ALA A 655 -17.28 -3.58 12.48
C ALA A 655 -16.06 -2.79 13.00
N VAL A 656 -14.84 -3.22 12.66
CA VAL A 656 -13.60 -2.54 13.02
C VAL A 656 -13.53 -1.20 12.30
N ALA A 657 -13.77 -1.16 10.98
CA ALA A 657 -13.78 0.07 10.20
C ALA A 657 -14.80 1.09 10.72
N ASN A 658 -16.03 0.65 11.02
CA ASN A 658 -17.07 1.50 11.60
C ASN A 658 -16.68 2.04 12.98
N LEU A 659 -15.99 1.24 13.79
CA LEU A 659 -15.51 1.64 15.10
C LEU A 659 -14.38 2.67 15.00
N LEU A 660 -13.47 2.52 14.05
CA LEU A 660 -12.45 3.53 13.71
C LEU A 660 -13.11 4.85 13.31
N ALA A 661 -14.14 4.79 12.46
CA ALA A 661 -14.88 5.96 12.02
C ALA A 661 -15.60 6.67 13.17
N ARG A 662 -16.26 5.93 14.06
CA ARG A 662 -16.88 6.48 15.30
C ARG A 662 -15.87 7.14 16.23
N ARG A 663 -14.61 6.72 16.17
CA ARG A 663 -13.50 7.27 16.98
C ARG A 663 -12.68 8.32 16.24
N ASN A 664 -13.06 8.69 15.02
CA ASN A 664 -12.47 9.81 14.33
C ASN A 664 -12.81 11.11 15.08
N LYS A 665 -11.81 11.65 15.78
CA LYS A 665 -11.90 12.92 16.49
C LYS A 665 -10.83 13.85 15.93
N ILE A 666 -11.07 15.15 16.02
CA ILE A 666 -10.00 16.12 15.83
C ILE A 666 -9.02 15.98 16.99
N HIS A 667 -7.76 15.84 16.63
CA HIS A 667 -6.67 15.76 17.56
C HIS A 667 -5.72 16.93 17.34
N HIS A 668 -5.10 17.41 18.40
CA HIS A 668 -4.18 18.55 18.33
C HIS A 668 -2.76 18.02 18.45
N LEU A 669 -1.97 18.15 17.38
CA LEU A 669 -0.54 17.83 17.40
C LEU A 669 0.21 18.84 18.27
N ASN A 670 -0.13 20.13 18.12
CA ASN A 670 0.26 21.24 18.98
C ASN A 670 -0.82 22.34 18.94
N SER A 671 -0.58 23.51 19.53
CA SER A 671 -1.55 24.61 19.59
C SER A 671 -1.93 25.21 18.23
N SER A 672 -1.21 24.87 17.16
CA SER A 672 -1.39 25.44 15.82
C SER A 672 -1.67 24.41 14.74
N THR A 673 -1.58 23.12 15.05
CA THR A 673 -1.73 22.02 14.10
C THR A 673 -2.74 21.02 14.64
N ASP A 674 -3.77 20.78 13.85
CA ASP A 674 -4.77 19.76 14.07
C ASP A 674 -4.55 18.57 13.11
N GLU A 675 -5.09 17.42 13.47
CA GLU A 675 -5.04 16.18 12.68
C GLU A 675 -6.36 15.42 12.79
N THR A 676 -6.80 14.80 11.69
CA THR A 676 -8.03 13.99 11.64
C THR A 676 -8.11 13.15 10.37
N LEU A 677 -9.03 12.19 10.31
CA LEU A 677 -9.43 11.58 9.04
C LEU A 677 -10.47 12.44 8.32
N PHE A 678 -10.28 12.58 7.01
CA PHE A 678 -11.14 13.32 6.11
C PHE A 678 -12.27 12.45 5.55
N LYS A 679 -13.46 13.05 5.41
CA LYS A 679 -14.66 12.39 4.88
C LYS A 679 -14.63 12.32 3.34
N ILE A 680 -13.86 11.38 2.80
CA ILE A 680 -13.76 11.16 1.35
C ILE A 680 -14.83 10.20 0.80
N PHE A 681 -15.33 9.26 1.61
CA PHE A 681 -16.25 8.24 1.13
C PHE A 681 -17.69 8.75 1.20
N ASN A 682 -18.17 9.31 0.09
CA ASN A 682 -19.55 9.79 -0.04
C ASN A 682 -20.59 8.65 -0.23
N LYS A 683 -20.13 7.47 -0.65
CA LYS A 683 -20.89 6.21 -0.73
C LYS A 683 -19.95 5.01 -0.61
N ASP A 684 -20.48 3.83 -0.35
CA ASP A 684 -19.76 2.57 -0.52
C ASP A 684 -19.56 2.25 -2.02
N PRO A 685 -18.54 1.45 -2.39
CA PRO A 685 -18.24 1.15 -3.78
C PRO A 685 -19.32 0.28 -4.43
N GLY A 686 -19.70 0.63 -5.66
CA GLY A 686 -20.76 -0.08 -6.40
C GLY A 686 -22.14 0.11 -5.77
N THR A 687 -22.85 -1.00 -5.56
CA THR A 687 -24.22 -1.03 -5.00
C THR A 687 -24.32 -1.74 -3.65
N SER A 688 -23.21 -2.28 -3.14
CA SER A 688 -23.16 -3.00 -1.87
C SER A 688 -22.98 -2.06 -0.68
N ASN A 689 -23.65 -2.37 0.44
CA ASN A 689 -23.37 -1.71 1.72
C ASN A 689 -22.26 -2.48 2.45
N LYS A 690 -21.04 -1.97 2.38
CA LYS A 690 -19.84 -2.50 3.03
C LYS A 690 -19.63 -1.91 4.43
N THR A 691 -20.08 -0.69 4.65
CA THR A 691 -19.95 0.01 5.93
C THR A 691 -21.30 0.51 6.44
N ALA A 692 -21.33 1.02 7.67
CA ALA A 692 -22.51 1.68 8.18
C ALA A 692 -22.60 3.11 7.61
N ASN A 693 -23.80 3.62 7.33
CA ASN A 693 -24.02 4.93 6.68
C ASN A 693 -23.30 6.15 7.31
N HIS A 694 -22.87 6.07 8.57
CA HIS A 694 -22.13 7.14 9.25
C HIS A 694 -20.62 7.08 9.01
N ASN A 695 -20.09 5.96 8.51
CA ASN A 695 -18.70 5.81 8.15
C ASN A 695 -18.46 6.44 6.78
N GLN A 696 -17.72 7.54 6.77
CA GLN A 696 -17.36 8.27 5.56
C GLN A 696 -15.83 8.45 5.44
N VAL A 697 -15.07 7.80 6.33
CA VAL A 697 -13.64 8.10 6.54
C VAL A 697 -12.73 6.88 6.41
N THR A 698 -13.28 5.66 6.51
CA THR A 698 -12.56 4.41 6.30
C THR A 698 -13.36 3.48 5.40
N MET A 699 -12.68 2.77 4.51
CA MET A 699 -13.31 1.82 3.59
C MET A 699 -12.60 0.46 3.64
N PRO A 700 -13.20 -0.57 4.29
CA PRO A 700 -12.62 -1.90 4.41
C PRO A 700 -12.83 -2.69 3.11
N SER A 701 -12.04 -2.38 2.10
CA SER A 701 -12.02 -3.08 0.81
C SER A 701 -10.65 -2.95 0.17
N ARG A 702 -10.30 -3.91 -0.69
CA ARG A 702 -9.03 -3.84 -1.40
C ARG A 702 -8.96 -2.57 -2.24
N ASN A 703 -7.79 -1.97 -2.36
CA ASN A 703 -7.63 -0.70 -3.05
C ASN A 703 -6.18 -0.41 -3.46
N PHE A 704 -6.03 0.55 -4.37
CA PHE A 704 -4.77 1.21 -4.71
C PHE A 704 -5.02 2.70 -4.94
N ALA A 705 -3.97 3.52 -5.01
CA ALA A 705 -4.09 4.95 -5.25
C ALA A 705 -3.38 5.38 -6.54
N ILE A 706 -3.93 6.40 -7.19
CA ILE A 706 -3.33 7.09 -8.35
C ILE A 706 -3.09 8.55 -7.99
N ILE A 707 -1.91 9.04 -8.30
CA ILE A 707 -1.49 10.40 -7.98
C ILE A 707 -0.86 11.04 -9.23
N THR A 708 -1.40 12.18 -9.65
CA THR A 708 -0.95 12.89 -10.86
C THR A 708 -0.96 14.40 -10.64
N GLU A 709 0.11 15.08 -11.05
CA GLU A 709 0.13 16.54 -11.07
C GLU A 709 -0.80 17.08 -12.17
N ASN A 710 -1.61 18.07 -11.82
CA ASN A 710 -2.30 18.93 -12.77
C ASN A 710 -1.26 19.85 -13.44
N SER A 711 -0.57 19.32 -14.44
CA SER A 711 0.63 19.93 -15.01
C SER A 711 0.41 21.36 -15.48
N PRO A 712 1.27 22.33 -15.12
CA PRO A 712 1.20 23.69 -15.63
C PRO A 712 1.41 23.78 -17.16
N ASN A 713 1.81 22.69 -17.82
CA ASN A 713 1.94 22.62 -19.28
C ASN A 713 0.68 22.08 -19.97
N ASN A 714 -0.35 21.66 -19.21
CA ASN A 714 -1.64 21.30 -19.77
C ASN A 714 -2.30 22.51 -20.43
N ALA A 715 -2.99 22.29 -21.55
CA ALA A 715 -3.75 23.34 -22.21
C ALA A 715 -4.92 23.82 -21.34
N ASP A 716 -5.28 25.10 -21.42
CA ASP A 716 -6.44 25.65 -20.70
C ASP A 716 -7.71 24.87 -21.07
N HIS A 717 -8.35 24.26 -20.07
CA HIS A 717 -9.56 23.45 -20.24
C HIS A 717 -10.73 24.23 -20.88
N GLU A 718 -10.71 25.56 -20.87
CA GLU A 718 -11.73 26.39 -21.52
C GLU A 718 -11.79 26.20 -23.05
N GLU A 719 -10.71 25.77 -23.71
CA GLU A 719 -10.74 25.53 -25.16
C GLU A 719 -11.38 24.19 -25.55
N ARG A 720 -11.43 23.19 -24.66
CA ARG A 720 -12.07 21.88 -24.95
C ARG A 720 -13.59 21.88 -24.76
N SER A 721 -14.15 22.88 -24.08
CA SER A 721 -15.58 23.00 -23.80
C SER A 721 -16.36 23.76 -24.87
N ARG A 722 -15.70 24.24 -25.94
CA ARG A 722 -16.42 24.83 -27.08
C ARG A 722 -17.11 23.70 -27.85
N PRO A 723 -18.45 23.69 -27.96
CA PRO A 723 -19.11 22.79 -28.87
C PRO A 723 -18.57 23.07 -30.26
N LEU A 724 -18.13 22.03 -30.98
CA LEU A 724 -17.97 22.06 -32.43
C LEU A 724 -19.35 22.37 -33.04
N THR A 725 -19.67 23.66 -33.08
CA THR A 725 -20.84 24.18 -33.78
C THR A 725 -20.42 24.36 -35.23
N LEU A 726 -20.91 23.45 -36.07
CA LEU A 726 -21.22 23.63 -37.48
C LEU A 726 -20.19 24.41 -38.30
N ALA A 727 -19.34 23.65 -38.99
CA ALA A 727 -18.73 24.13 -40.23
C ALA A 727 -19.86 24.56 -41.20
N PRO A 728 -19.84 25.79 -41.74
CA PRO A 728 -20.51 26.07 -43.00
C PRO A 728 -19.56 25.69 -44.13
N ASP A 729 -19.99 24.74 -44.95
CA ASP A 729 -19.43 24.51 -46.27
C ASP A 729 -19.43 25.82 -47.08
N GLY A 730 -18.26 26.17 -47.63
CA GLY A 730 -18.11 27.28 -48.55
C GLY A 730 -16.75 27.25 -49.22
N PRO A 731 -16.65 26.95 -50.53
CA PRO A 731 -15.39 26.89 -51.22
C PRO A 731 -14.96 28.29 -51.68
N GLY A 732 -13.70 28.63 -51.41
CA GLY A 732 -12.99 29.68 -52.16
C GLY A 732 -12.55 30.89 -51.36
N ALA A 733 -11.28 30.88 -50.92
CA ALA A 733 -10.33 31.98 -51.09
C ALA A 733 -8.99 31.65 -50.41
N ARG A 734 -7.92 31.51 -51.20
CA ARG A 734 -6.57 32.00 -50.82
C ARG A 734 -6.47 33.47 -51.28
N PRO A 735 -5.47 34.29 -50.89
CA PRO A 735 -4.27 34.07 -50.03
C PRO A 735 -4.09 35.21 -48.96
N THR A 736 -3.16 35.17 -48.00
CA THR A 736 -1.79 35.73 -48.11
C THR A 736 -1.15 35.87 -46.72
N SER A 737 0.19 35.90 -46.73
CA SER A 737 1.16 36.00 -45.65
C SER A 737 1.30 37.36 -44.94
N ARG A 738 1.98 37.32 -43.77
CA ARG A 738 2.63 38.40 -42.96
C ARG A 738 1.75 38.89 -41.79
N GLY A 739 2.19 39.02 -40.54
CA GLY A 739 3.54 39.01 -39.98
C GLY A 739 3.53 39.28 -38.46
N SER A 740 4.71 39.12 -37.87
CA SER A 740 5.13 39.25 -36.47
C SER A 740 4.85 40.60 -35.78
N SER A 741 4.53 40.58 -34.48
CA SER A 741 5.21 41.35 -33.38
C SER A 741 4.54 41.03 -32.04
N ARG A 742 5.15 40.37 -31.05
CA ARG A 742 6.10 40.89 -30.03
C ARG A 742 5.80 42.32 -29.56
N PHE A 743 5.37 42.48 -28.31
CA PHE A 743 5.77 43.49 -27.28
C PHE A 743 4.92 43.15 -26.03
N GLY A 744 5.41 43.06 -24.79
CA GLY A 744 6.59 43.65 -24.17
C GLY A 744 6.15 44.47 -22.95
N ARG A 745 6.32 43.91 -21.75
CA ARG A 745 6.16 44.53 -20.41
C ARG A 745 6.67 45.98 -20.34
N ARG A 746 6.02 46.82 -19.49
CA ARG A 746 6.68 47.51 -18.35
C ARG A 746 5.70 48.30 -17.48
N SER A 747 5.97 48.24 -16.17
CA SER A 747 5.48 49.09 -15.10
C SER A 747 6.04 50.52 -15.16
N LEU A 748 5.36 51.50 -14.56
CA LEU A 748 5.84 52.27 -13.40
C LEU A 748 4.87 53.37 -12.96
N SER A 749 4.89 53.57 -11.65
CA SER A 749 4.27 54.57 -10.77
C SER A 749 4.12 56.02 -11.28
N ARG A 750 3.09 56.73 -10.76
CA ARG A 750 3.26 58.10 -10.25
C ARG A 750 2.17 58.48 -9.21
N ARG A 751 2.65 58.92 -8.05
CA ARG A 751 1.94 59.66 -7.00
C ARG A 751 1.38 60.99 -7.51
N ARG A 752 0.29 61.45 -6.90
CA ARG A 752 0.04 62.88 -6.64
C ARG A 752 -0.79 63.05 -5.36
N ASP A 753 -0.26 63.87 -4.47
CA ASP A 753 -0.87 64.36 -3.24
C ASP A 753 -1.87 65.51 -3.50
N ASN A 754 -2.83 65.65 -2.57
CA ASN A 754 -3.52 66.85 -2.05
C ASN A 754 -4.84 66.33 -1.42
N GLY A 755 -5.21 66.52 -0.15
CA GLY A 755 -4.81 67.47 0.89
C GLY A 755 -6.08 68.14 1.44
N ALA A 756 -6.37 67.95 2.74
CA ALA A 756 -7.27 68.73 3.62
C ALA A 756 -8.81 68.68 3.34
N THR A 757 -9.77 68.69 4.28
CA THR A 757 -9.84 68.89 5.74
C THR A 757 -11.28 68.60 6.25
N SER A 758 -11.39 68.24 7.54
CA SER A 758 -12.45 68.51 8.55
C SER A 758 -13.89 67.95 8.44
N ALA A 759 -14.21 67.04 9.39
CA ALA A 759 -15.25 67.06 10.46
C ALA A 759 -16.51 67.95 10.26
N THR A 760 -17.76 67.62 10.63
CA THR A 760 -18.33 67.07 11.89
C THR A 760 -19.83 66.72 11.71
N ASP A 761 -20.30 65.71 12.46
CA ASP A 761 -21.59 65.53 13.19
C ASP A 761 -23.02 65.55 12.59
N ALA A 762 -23.81 64.65 13.22
CA ALA A 762 -25.24 64.70 13.62
C ALA A 762 -26.36 64.05 12.74
N SER A 763 -26.76 62.84 13.17
CA SER A 763 -28.11 62.43 13.65
C SER A 763 -29.40 62.93 12.95
N ALA A 764 -30.23 62.01 12.42
CA ALA A 764 -31.56 61.61 12.99
C ALA A 764 -32.51 60.91 11.98
N ASN A 765 -33.13 59.82 12.46
CA ASN A 765 -34.36 59.09 12.08
C ASN A 765 -35.22 59.44 10.84
N GLY A 766 -35.67 58.37 10.15
CA GLY A 766 -36.88 58.37 9.32
C GLY A 766 -37.17 57.01 8.67
N SER A 767 -38.24 56.36 9.09
CA SER A 767 -38.73 55.02 8.70
C SER A 767 -39.55 54.98 7.38
N VAL A 768 -39.70 53.75 6.86
CA VAL A 768 -40.74 53.20 5.94
C VAL A 768 -40.27 52.83 4.50
N ALA A 769 -40.50 51.56 4.14
CA ALA A 769 -40.06 50.78 2.97
C ALA A 769 -41.10 50.78 1.81
N PRO A 770 -41.05 49.91 0.77
CA PRO A 770 -39.93 49.18 0.13
C PRO A 770 -39.86 49.40 -1.41
N GLY A 771 -38.67 49.22 -2.01
CA GLY A 771 -38.49 49.26 -3.47
C GLY A 771 -37.40 48.30 -3.93
N SER A 772 -37.83 47.23 -4.59
CA SER A 772 -37.03 46.13 -5.14
C SER A 772 -35.89 46.56 -6.06
N ARG A 773 -34.64 46.18 -5.74
CA ARG A 773 -33.56 46.00 -6.73
C ARG A 773 -32.67 44.81 -6.37
N ALA A 774 -32.43 43.99 -7.39
CA ALA A 774 -31.69 42.74 -7.36
C ALA A 774 -30.26 42.93 -6.84
N GLY A 775 -29.94 42.26 -5.73
CA GLY A 775 -28.60 42.14 -5.19
C GLY A 775 -27.97 40.83 -5.65
N SER A 776 -26.79 40.95 -6.26
CA SER A 776 -25.78 39.91 -6.46
C SER A 776 -25.71 38.96 -5.26
N SER A 777 -26.06 37.70 -5.47
CA SER A 777 -25.92 36.64 -4.47
C SER A 777 -24.45 36.30 -4.28
N GLY A 778 -23.80 36.99 -3.33
CA GLY A 778 -22.64 36.46 -2.64
C GLY A 778 -23.06 35.18 -1.93
N GLY A 779 -22.67 34.04 -2.50
CA GLY A 779 -22.87 32.72 -1.90
C GLY A 779 -22.19 32.68 -0.55
N LYS A 780 -22.99 32.68 0.52
CA LYS A 780 -22.54 32.34 1.87
C LYS A 780 -22.09 30.86 1.84
N SER A 781 -20.78 30.62 1.81
CA SER A 781 -20.21 29.35 2.24
C SER A 781 -20.47 29.21 3.74
N GLY A 782 -21.51 28.45 4.05
CA GLY A 782 -21.88 28.08 5.40
C GLY A 782 -22.33 26.64 5.38
N ASN A 783 -21.43 25.71 5.69
CA ASN A 783 -21.71 24.40 6.25
C ASN A 783 -20.44 23.86 6.94
N GLY A 784 -20.50 23.68 8.27
CA GLY A 784 -19.60 22.84 9.09
C GLY A 784 -18.10 23.17 9.10
N ARG A 785 -17.68 24.24 9.80
CA ARG A 785 -16.26 24.60 10.01
C ARG A 785 -15.59 23.76 11.10
N ASP A 786 -15.53 22.44 10.91
CA ASP A 786 -14.60 21.61 11.66
C ASP A 786 -13.72 20.84 10.68
N GLY A 787 -12.60 20.32 11.17
CA GLY A 787 -11.60 19.67 10.32
C GLY A 787 -12.06 18.36 9.67
N HIS A 788 -13.34 17.97 9.69
CA HIS A 788 -13.82 16.77 9.01
C HIS A 788 -14.32 17.01 7.58
N TYR A 789 -14.57 18.25 7.17
CA TYR A 789 -15.09 18.64 5.85
C TYR A 789 -14.08 19.44 5.02
N ALA A 790 -14.40 19.76 3.77
CA ALA A 790 -13.50 20.47 2.87
C ALA A 790 -12.96 21.77 3.49
N LEU A 791 -11.63 21.94 3.46
CA LEU A 791 -10.91 23.12 3.96
C LEU A 791 -10.55 24.10 2.83
N HIS A 792 -10.61 23.65 1.57
CA HIS A 792 -10.32 24.45 0.37
C HIS A 792 -11.02 23.86 -0.87
N ALA A 793 -11.00 24.59 -1.99
CA ALA A 793 -11.74 24.25 -3.21
C ALA A 793 -11.41 22.86 -3.78
N GLY A 794 -10.16 22.41 -3.65
CA GLY A 794 -9.71 21.10 -4.11
C GLY A 794 -10.27 19.90 -3.33
N GLU A 795 -10.92 20.13 -2.19
CA GLU A 795 -11.63 19.11 -1.41
C GLU A 795 -13.17 19.21 -1.58
N GLU A 796 -13.67 20.23 -2.27
CA GLU A 796 -15.11 20.38 -2.51
C GLU A 796 -15.63 19.26 -3.40
N GLY A 797 -16.68 18.56 -2.93
CA GLY A 797 -17.22 17.41 -3.64
C GLY A 797 -16.30 16.17 -3.61
N ALA A 798 -15.29 16.13 -2.72
CA ALA A 798 -14.42 14.96 -2.56
C ALA A 798 -15.22 13.65 -2.45
N GLY A 799 -14.71 12.60 -3.09
CA GLY A 799 -15.39 11.32 -3.28
C GLY A 799 -15.61 11.01 -4.75
N THR A 800 -16.67 10.28 -5.07
CA THR A 800 -16.94 9.75 -6.43
C THR A 800 -17.34 10.83 -7.45
N GLU A 801 -17.78 12.00 -7.00
CA GLU A 801 -18.20 13.11 -7.87
C GLU A 801 -17.07 14.11 -8.16
N HIS A 802 -15.94 14.00 -7.46
CA HIS A 802 -14.81 14.93 -7.61
C HIS A 802 -14.11 14.70 -8.96
N LYS A 803 -13.58 15.77 -9.59
CA LYS A 803 -12.90 15.69 -10.90
C LYS A 803 -11.79 14.63 -10.96
N ALA A 804 -11.04 14.49 -9.87
CA ALA A 804 -9.94 13.53 -9.75
C ALA A 804 -10.40 12.06 -9.74
N ALA A 805 -11.68 11.78 -9.45
CA ALA A 805 -12.25 10.44 -9.54
C ALA A 805 -12.52 10.03 -10.99
N GLY A 806 -12.82 10.99 -11.87
CA GLY A 806 -13.21 10.75 -13.27
C GLY A 806 -12.13 11.05 -14.30
N GLU A 807 -12.52 11.12 -15.57
CA GLU A 807 -11.61 11.30 -16.73
C GLU A 807 -10.82 12.63 -16.73
N LEU A 808 -11.16 13.58 -15.85
CA LEU A 808 -10.47 14.87 -15.71
C LEU A 808 -9.26 14.82 -14.75
N HIS A 809 -8.94 13.66 -14.20
CA HIS A 809 -7.80 13.48 -13.29
C HIS A 809 -6.47 13.91 -13.94
N GLY A 810 -5.77 14.84 -13.29
CA GLY A 810 -4.46 15.34 -13.74
C GLY A 810 -4.52 16.23 -14.99
N MET A 811 -5.71 16.66 -15.41
CA MET A 811 -5.90 17.44 -16.65
C MET A 811 -5.93 18.95 -16.42
N ALA A 812 -6.11 19.42 -15.17
CA ALA A 812 -6.01 20.85 -14.87
C ALA A 812 -4.56 21.35 -15.00
N ASN A 813 -4.34 22.66 -14.89
CA ASN A 813 -3.04 23.29 -15.17
C ASN A 813 -2.51 24.23 -14.08
N ASP A 814 -2.99 24.06 -12.85
CA ASP A 814 -2.63 24.90 -11.71
C ASP A 814 -1.44 24.37 -10.89
N GLY A 815 -0.85 23.24 -11.31
CA GLY A 815 0.24 22.56 -10.60
C GLY A 815 -0.20 21.85 -9.33
N SER A 816 -1.50 21.77 -9.02
CA SER A 816 -2.02 21.00 -7.89
C SER A 816 -1.86 19.49 -8.12
N LEU A 817 -2.13 18.67 -7.12
CA LEU A 817 -1.96 17.21 -7.17
C LEU A 817 -3.31 16.51 -7.06
N ASP A 818 -3.74 15.82 -8.10
CA ASP A 818 -4.94 14.98 -8.05
C ASP A 818 -4.61 13.64 -7.41
N VAL A 819 -5.44 13.22 -6.46
CA VAL A 819 -5.38 11.91 -5.80
C VAL A 819 -6.69 11.16 -6.07
N ARG A 820 -6.57 9.89 -6.44
CA ARG A 820 -7.69 8.97 -6.63
C ARG A 820 -7.45 7.67 -5.87
N LEU A 821 -8.36 7.30 -4.98
CA LEU A 821 -8.43 5.96 -4.39
C LEU A 821 -9.33 5.09 -5.27
N CYS A 822 -8.80 3.99 -5.80
CA CYS A 822 -9.52 2.99 -6.56
C CYS A 822 -9.90 1.84 -5.62
N VAL A 823 -11.15 1.79 -5.18
CA VAL A 823 -11.62 0.84 -4.15
C VAL A 823 -12.42 -0.29 -4.80
N GLU A 824 -12.08 -1.52 -4.47
CA GLU A 824 -12.77 -2.72 -4.94
C GLU A 824 -14.29 -2.68 -4.75
N ILE A 825 -15.01 -3.03 -5.82
CA ILE A 825 -16.46 -3.18 -5.81
C ILE A 825 -16.85 -4.55 -5.25
N ASP A 826 -16.35 -5.64 -5.82
CA ASP A 826 -16.68 -7.02 -5.44
C ASP A 826 -15.43 -7.89 -5.39
N GLN A 827 -15.20 -8.54 -4.25
CA GLN A 827 -14.05 -9.44 -4.02
C GLN A 827 -14.10 -10.73 -4.84
N HIS A 828 -15.28 -11.11 -5.33
CA HIS A 828 -15.47 -12.29 -6.16
C HIS A 828 -15.38 -11.98 -7.66
N ASP A 829 -15.17 -10.70 -8.05
CA ASP A 829 -14.97 -10.32 -9.44
C ASP A 829 -13.49 -10.49 -9.81
N PRO A 830 -13.13 -11.51 -10.62
CA PRO A 830 -11.74 -11.72 -11.03
C PRO A 830 -11.21 -10.57 -11.91
N GLU A 831 -12.09 -9.75 -12.49
CA GLU A 831 -11.68 -8.53 -13.21
C GLU A 831 -11.18 -7.45 -12.25
N GLY A 832 -11.44 -7.54 -10.94
CA GLY A 832 -10.95 -6.60 -9.94
C GLY A 832 -11.44 -5.17 -10.13
N LYS A 833 -12.70 -4.96 -10.54
CA LYS A 833 -13.24 -3.62 -10.81
C LYS A 833 -13.26 -2.75 -9.55
N THR A 834 -12.94 -1.47 -9.73
CA THR A 834 -12.90 -0.49 -8.64
C THR A 834 -13.85 0.69 -8.86
N GLU A 835 -14.29 1.29 -7.76
CA GLU A 835 -14.97 2.58 -7.69
C GLU A 835 -13.94 3.66 -7.31
N PRO A 836 -13.81 4.74 -8.10
CA PRO A 836 -12.85 5.80 -7.83
C PRO A 836 -13.39 6.87 -6.85
N TYR A 837 -12.54 7.31 -5.92
CA TYR A 837 -12.81 8.42 -5.00
C TYR A 837 -11.70 9.45 -5.11
N GLY A 838 -12.02 10.71 -5.35
CA GLY A 838 -11.04 11.74 -5.69
C GLY A 838 -10.99 12.91 -4.73
N LEU A 839 -9.82 13.56 -4.66
CA LEU A 839 -9.60 14.92 -4.13
C LEU A 839 -8.41 15.58 -4.85
N THR A 840 -8.27 16.91 -4.73
CA THR A 840 -7.12 17.68 -5.22
C THR A 840 -6.34 18.28 -4.06
N ILE A 841 -5.01 18.25 -4.08
CA ILE A 841 -4.13 18.88 -3.08
C ILE A 841 -3.50 20.14 -3.70
N PRO A 842 -3.69 21.34 -3.13
CA PRO A 842 -3.19 22.59 -3.71
C PRO A 842 -1.69 22.73 -3.52
N LEU A 843 -1.07 23.56 -4.35
CA LEU A 843 0.29 24.03 -4.13
C LEU A 843 0.42 24.76 -2.77
N LEU A 844 1.66 24.86 -2.30
CA LEU A 844 2.01 25.73 -1.18
C LEU A 844 2.62 27.03 -1.72
N ASP A 845 2.04 28.15 -1.32
CA ASP A 845 2.59 29.50 -1.49
C ASP A 845 2.89 30.08 -0.11
N TYR A 846 4.12 29.86 0.37
CA TYR A 846 4.54 30.32 1.69
C TYR A 846 5.81 31.16 1.58
N THR A 847 5.74 32.39 2.11
CA THR A 847 6.85 33.35 2.10
C THR A 847 7.31 33.76 3.51
N GLY A 848 6.79 33.11 4.54
CA GLY A 848 7.12 33.41 5.93
C GLY A 848 8.43 32.73 6.39
N PRO A 849 8.90 33.02 7.62
CA PRO A 849 10.04 32.31 8.19
C PRO A 849 9.66 30.88 8.58
N PRO A 850 10.53 29.87 8.36
CA PRO A 850 10.24 28.51 8.78
C PRO A 850 10.17 28.40 10.31
N PRO A 851 9.28 27.56 10.86
CA PRO A 851 9.26 27.27 12.29
C PRO A 851 10.55 26.55 12.72
N ILE A 852 10.93 26.70 13.99
CA ILE A 852 12.06 25.96 14.58
C ILE A 852 11.51 24.76 15.36
N PRO A 853 11.67 23.51 14.88
CA PRO A 853 11.21 22.33 15.59
C PRO A 853 11.94 22.16 16.92
N LYS A 854 11.22 21.87 18.00
CA LYS A 854 11.85 21.61 19.31
C LYS A 854 12.30 20.16 19.36
N MET A 855 13.62 19.93 19.37
CA MET A 855 14.16 18.57 19.53
C MET A 855 13.79 18.00 20.92
N PRO A 856 13.13 16.83 21.00
CA PRO A 856 12.77 16.20 22.26
C PRO A 856 13.98 15.93 23.15
N HIS A 857 13.82 16.08 24.47
CA HIS A 857 14.93 15.97 25.43
C HIS A 857 15.68 14.63 25.39
N HIS A 858 15.01 13.52 25.08
CA HIS A 858 15.64 12.19 24.99
C HIS A 858 16.53 12.03 23.75
N PHE A 859 16.29 12.79 22.68
CA PHE A 859 17.15 12.83 21.49
C PHE A 859 18.38 13.74 21.64
N ARG A 860 18.52 14.45 22.78
CA ARG A 860 19.68 15.32 23.02
C ARG A 860 20.91 14.58 23.55
N HIS A 861 20.75 13.34 24.04
CA HIS A 861 21.83 12.58 24.70
C HIS A 861 22.70 11.74 23.75
N SER A 862 22.39 11.71 22.44
CA SER A 862 23.15 10.97 21.43
C SER A 862 24.21 11.80 20.69
N ARG A 863 24.45 13.07 21.08
CA ARG A 863 25.56 13.83 20.50
C ARG A 863 26.90 13.18 20.87
N PRO A 864 27.78 12.86 19.90
CA PRO A 864 29.17 12.58 20.20
C PRO A 864 29.74 13.80 20.91
N ASN A 865 30.47 13.57 21.99
CA ASN A 865 31.15 14.62 22.73
C ASN A 865 32.27 15.18 21.83
N THR A 866 31.97 16.15 20.96
CA THR A 866 32.98 16.91 20.21
C THR A 866 33.63 17.91 21.17
N GLY A 867 34.31 17.38 22.18
CA GLY A 867 35.27 18.12 22.98
C GLY A 867 36.55 18.26 22.16
N GLN A 868 36.62 19.25 21.27
CA GLN A 868 37.91 19.77 20.84
C GLN A 868 38.60 20.35 22.08
N ARG A 869 39.46 19.55 22.72
CA ARG A 869 40.51 20.10 23.57
C ARG A 869 41.48 20.83 22.65
N SER A 870 41.32 22.15 22.61
CA SER A 870 42.36 23.09 22.19
C SER A 870 43.62 22.80 23.00
N THR A 871 44.61 22.14 22.39
CA THR A 871 45.99 22.14 22.87
C THR A 871 46.62 23.48 22.49
N THR A 872 46.41 24.48 23.35
CA THR A 872 47.24 25.68 23.37
C THR A 872 48.59 25.31 23.96
N THR A 873 49.59 25.25 23.10
CA THR A 873 51.01 25.34 23.45
C THR A 873 51.26 26.64 24.19
N ALA A 874 51.78 26.55 25.42
CA ALA A 874 52.42 27.66 26.11
C ALA A 874 53.79 27.20 26.61
N SER A 875 54.78 27.97 26.20
CA SER A 875 56.20 27.90 26.52
C SER A 875 56.50 28.02 28.01
N SER A 876 57.30 27.09 28.54
CA SER A 876 58.46 27.32 29.42
C SER A 876 59.08 25.98 29.79
#